data_AF-A0A814VYS9-F1
#
_entry.id   AF-A0A814VYS9-F1
#
_cell.length_a   1.000
_cell.length_b   1.000
_cell.length_c   1.000
_cell.angle_alpha   90.00
_cell.angle_beta   90.00
_cell.angle_gamma   90.00
#
_symmetry.space_group_name_H-M   'P 1'
#
loop_
_entity.id
_entity.type
_entity.pdbx_description
1 polymer ?
#
loop_
_entity_poly.entity_id
_entity_poly.type
_entity_poly.pdbx_seq_one_letter_code
_entity_poly.pdbx_strand_id
1 'polypeptide(L)'
;MVRRLGHKAKYFIGKTQFGFRKGCILSTSPGEHFTNQGAQIGKLPDFGSLPMSKAVLSALTHNRCGRDLIVLSSILSVLNSSVILKSIPDEYAHVIKRALRRYTNLEKALSLSDDFRELAQLQSGKWELIAKALLAGYSDKVYVSLKILQGKTQQFLKYNFATSQSPSNETVAVIDISSKLRTKNKGPSPASLVLARDVLYLTTVRSTAILSFVGQIESLWIEYTIVRELPLNENEERKLNDDNILSNANKQFSHIHIHISNKTLILRGPSGEVLNAELYIRQQLVTEFKCTLSSVITGQVNDALARNLTLVTKMRTDLFGPLRWRWEAQHQVKIRTKNNHTNGTVDITVEGLDSQNQLVHKEFQSFLKWLRNCVVIRNPDSAVPPRMLKPQVRKEYADMEEKISHVTNKDRSPVDIWKSLQGPTATRETRMEVVAWVAVCEFKCRLEGGFVRDWIVGNYSTTPANLSPKQWIVYQPGTSMPMLNKQLVPSDLDCHLPASEYFDIERFSDRMHKFKISIKVFRQDWRYVLLLDEDYKTGPFTMDLIEPHIALTHDRIDFDVSNLSLEKDYTRELGMRVNITSGSHPIQLEQIVDNIRNKRFQVLRPIEGEQGVASPGAISERIDKMKARGWTQLDEVLSFVPDPPTTYNAVLVPFPSSTTLYQNLVTEMRKIPGSNVISIEQIKNPDIEALYEYMKRTISKECPGNDPNERELFHGTKGVAIDGIFNRGFDD
;
A
#
# COMPACT_ATOMS: atom_id res chain seq x y z
N MET A 1 19.93 34.92 -5.96
CA MET A 1 21.05 34.39 -6.77
C MET A 1 21.39 35.31 -7.93
N VAL A 2 20.44 35.64 -8.82
CA VAL A 2 20.61 36.60 -9.94
C VAL A 2 21.09 38.00 -9.49
N ARG A 3 20.51 38.58 -8.43
CA ARG A 3 20.98 39.86 -7.85
C ARG A 3 22.39 39.83 -7.20
N ARG A 4 22.91 38.67 -6.81
CA ARG A 4 24.25 38.55 -6.15
C ARG A 4 25.38 38.22 -7.13
N LEU A 5 25.07 37.77 -8.35
CA LEU A 5 26.07 37.40 -9.36
C LEU A 5 26.50 38.56 -10.27
N GLY A 6 25.74 39.67 -10.28
CA GLY A 6 26.05 40.85 -11.11
C GLY A 6 27.25 41.69 -10.66
N HIS A 7 27.81 41.46 -9.47
CA HIS A 7 28.83 42.35 -8.88
C HIS A 7 30.28 41.80 -8.87
N LYS A 8 30.54 40.58 -9.37
CA LYS A 8 31.87 39.92 -9.24
C LYS A 8 32.51 39.41 -10.54
N ALA A 9 32.14 39.93 -11.71
CA ALA A 9 32.77 39.55 -12.97
C ALA A 9 33.49 40.75 -13.64
N LYS A 10 34.65 41.11 -13.11
CA LYS A 10 35.70 41.83 -13.84
C LYS A 10 36.99 41.04 -13.69
N TYR A 11 37.71 40.92 -14.80
CA TYR A 11 38.99 40.26 -15.03
C TYR A 11 38.97 38.83 -15.60
N PHE A 12 39.81 38.69 -16.63
CA PHE A 12 40.18 37.54 -17.48
C PHE A 12 39.49 37.44 -18.85
N ILE A 13 40.16 38.05 -19.85
CA ILE A 13 39.99 37.78 -21.28
C ILE A 13 41.21 36.97 -21.74
N GLY A 14 40.98 35.73 -22.17
CA GLY A 14 41.91 34.92 -22.94
C GLY A 14 41.20 34.42 -24.20
N LYS A 15 41.77 34.73 -25.38
CA LYS A 15 41.22 34.37 -26.69
C LYS A 15 41.25 32.86 -26.91
N THR A 16 40.10 32.26 -27.22
CA THR A 16 40.03 31.01 -27.98
C THR A 16 38.85 31.12 -28.95
N GLN A 17 39.14 31.29 -30.23
CA GLN A 17 38.15 31.21 -31.31
C GLN A 17 37.81 29.73 -31.55
N PHE A 18 36.55 29.36 -31.35
CA PHE A 18 35.97 28.16 -31.95
C PHE A 18 35.03 28.62 -33.06
N GLY A 19 35.33 28.22 -34.30
CA GLY A 19 34.50 28.50 -35.47
C GLY A 19 33.16 27.77 -35.37
N PHE A 20 32.06 28.53 -35.35
CA PHE A 20 30.73 27.99 -35.59
C PHE A 20 30.59 27.72 -37.09
N ARG A 21 30.54 26.45 -37.49
CA ARG A 21 30.01 26.08 -38.80
C ARG A 21 28.50 26.33 -38.78
N LYS A 22 28.01 27.23 -39.65
CA LYS A 22 26.60 27.31 -40.04
C LYS A 22 26.24 25.97 -40.68
N GLY A 23 25.70 25.04 -39.90
CA GLY A 23 25.02 23.86 -40.40
C GLY A 23 23.71 24.30 -41.03
N CYS A 24 23.73 24.55 -42.33
CA CYS A 24 22.54 24.72 -43.15
C CYS A 24 21.89 23.34 -43.29
N ILE A 25 21.10 22.94 -42.28
CA ILE A 25 20.22 21.78 -42.37
C ILE A 25 18.89 22.34 -42.87
N LEU A 26 18.47 21.85 -44.05
CA LEU A 26 17.17 22.05 -44.72
C LEU A 26 17.06 23.24 -45.67
N SER A 27 17.45 23.02 -46.92
CA SER A 27 16.76 23.60 -48.06
C SER A 27 16.66 22.53 -49.15
N THR A 28 15.64 21.68 -49.09
CA THR A 28 15.08 20.87 -50.21
C THR A 28 14.10 19.82 -49.67
N SER A 29 12.90 20.26 -49.29
CA SER A 29 11.69 19.43 -49.42
C SER A 29 10.49 20.35 -49.72
N PRO A 30 9.74 20.16 -50.82
CA PRO A 30 8.80 21.16 -51.32
C PRO A 30 7.44 21.25 -50.58
N GLY A 31 7.36 20.81 -49.31
CA GLY A 31 6.09 20.77 -48.56
C GLY A 31 6.17 21.21 -47.10
N GLU A 32 7.35 21.50 -46.55
CA GLU A 32 7.52 21.82 -45.13
C GLU A 32 7.87 23.30 -44.93
N HIS A 33 6.87 24.18 -45.02
CA HIS A 33 7.05 25.57 -44.63
C HIS A 33 7.08 25.69 -43.10
N PHE A 34 8.12 26.32 -42.56
CA PHE A 34 8.12 26.72 -41.15
C PHE A 34 6.91 27.60 -40.85
N THR A 35 6.24 27.35 -39.73
CA THR A 35 5.29 28.33 -39.19
C THR A 35 6.03 29.64 -38.90
N ASN A 36 5.31 30.76 -38.83
CA ASN A 36 5.91 32.06 -38.43
C ASN A 36 6.71 31.93 -37.13
N GLN A 37 6.20 31.17 -36.16
CA GLN A 37 6.91 30.87 -34.92
C GLN A 37 8.18 30.04 -35.17
N GLY A 38 8.13 29.00 -36.01
CA GLY A 38 9.30 28.21 -36.39
C GLY A 38 10.39 29.02 -37.08
N ALA A 39 10.00 29.93 -37.98
CA ALA A 39 10.93 30.84 -38.65
C ALA A 39 11.62 31.79 -37.65
N GLN A 40 10.88 32.30 -36.66
CA GLN A 40 11.43 33.14 -35.59
C GLN A 40 12.35 32.35 -34.65
N ILE A 41 12.02 31.09 -34.34
CA ILE A 41 12.91 30.21 -33.56
C ILE A 41 14.21 29.95 -34.33
N GLY A 42 14.15 29.78 -35.65
CA GLY A 42 15.33 29.57 -36.50
C GLY A 42 16.34 30.73 -36.49
N LYS A 43 15.91 31.92 -36.03
CA LYS A 43 16.78 33.08 -35.82
C LYS A 43 17.47 33.10 -34.45
N LEU A 44 17.01 32.29 -33.49
CA LEU A 44 17.60 32.20 -32.15
C LEU A 44 18.85 31.31 -32.15
N PRO A 45 19.83 31.56 -31.26
CA PRO A 45 20.92 30.63 -31.03
C PRO A 45 20.41 29.32 -30.39
N ASP A 46 21.23 28.26 -30.42
CA ASP A 46 20.85 26.97 -29.86
C ASP A 46 20.75 26.99 -28.32
N PHE A 47 19.53 26.85 -27.81
CA PHE A 47 19.23 26.72 -26.37
C PHE A 47 19.24 25.26 -25.88
N GLY A 48 19.68 24.32 -26.71
CA GLY A 48 19.85 22.89 -26.41
C GLY A 48 18.58 22.04 -26.53
N SER A 49 17.42 22.67 -26.68
CA SER A 49 16.16 21.97 -26.99
C SER A 49 15.14 22.91 -27.63
N LEU A 50 14.22 22.35 -28.43
CA LEU A 50 13.12 23.10 -29.03
C LEU A 50 12.18 23.71 -27.96
N PRO A 51 11.75 22.99 -26.90
CA PRO A 51 11.00 23.58 -25.79
C PRO A 51 11.65 24.82 -25.18
N MET A 52 12.96 24.77 -24.88
CA MET A 52 13.66 25.93 -24.32
C MET A 52 13.73 27.09 -25.33
N SER A 53 13.93 26.80 -26.62
CA SER A 53 13.97 27.83 -27.67
C SER A 53 12.61 28.52 -27.84
N LYS A 54 11.51 27.75 -27.77
CA LYS A 54 10.13 28.28 -27.71
C LYS A 54 9.91 29.17 -26.48
N ALA A 55 10.39 28.73 -25.31
CA ALA A 55 10.29 29.51 -24.09
C ALA A 55 11.05 30.85 -24.20
N VAL A 56 12.28 30.82 -24.74
CA VAL A 56 13.10 32.03 -24.97
C VAL A 56 12.43 32.97 -25.95
N LEU A 57 11.90 32.47 -27.06
CA LEU A 57 11.15 33.30 -28.00
C LEU A 57 9.98 33.99 -27.29
N SER A 58 9.21 33.25 -26.48
CA SER A 58 8.10 33.79 -25.69
C SER A 58 8.55 34.83 -24.65
N ALA A 59 9.70 34.64 -24.01
CA ALA A 59 10.29 35.61 -23.09
C ALA A 59 10.70 36.92 -23.77
N LEU A 60 11.26 36.83 -24.98
CA LEU A 60 11.69 37.99 -25.76
C LEU A 60 10.49 38.78 -26.28
N THR A 61 9.50 38.10 -26.84
CA THR A 61 8.44 38.73 -27.63
C THR A 61 7.19 39.08 -26.83
N HIS A 62 6.78 38.23 -25.88
CA HIS A 62 5.50 38.37 -25.18
C HIS A 62 5.68 38.77 -23.70
N ASN A 63 6.58 38.08 -22.99
CA ASN A 63 6.68 38.19 -21.53
C ASN A 63 7.72 39.21 -21.03
N ARG A 64 8.49 39.84 -21.92
CA ARG A 64 9.51 40.86 -21.61
C ARG A 64 10.48 40.45 -20.49
N CYS A 65 10.89 39.19 -20.49
CA CYS A 65 11.78 38.59 -19.49
C CYS A 65 13.00 37.90 -20.14
N GLY A 66 13.39 38.38 -21.33
CA GLY A 66 14.43 37.77 -22.17
C GLY A 66 15.72 37.47 -21.42
N ARG A 67 16.27 38.46 -20.70
CA ARG A 67 17.54 38.29 -19.97
C ARG A 67 17.43 37.26 -18.86
N ASP A 68 16.32 37.27 -18.11
CA ASP A 68 16.08 36.34 -17.01
C ASP A 68 16.05 34.89 -17.51
N LEU A 69 15.37 34.65 -18.64
CA LEU A 69 15.25 33.30 -19.19
C LEU A 69 16.54 32.81 -19.88
N ILE A 70 17.31 33.70 -20.52
CA ILE A 70 18.63 33.35 -21.10
C ILE A 70 19.62 32.93 -20.00
N VAL A 71 19.60 33.61 -18.85
CA VAL A 71 20.40 33.20 -17.68
C VAL A 71 19.95 31.84 -17.17
N LEU A 72 18.64 31.65 -16.99
CA LEU A 72 18.07 30.40 -16.50
C LEU A 72 18.38 29.23 -17.43
N SER A 73 18.21 29.40 -18.75
CA SER A 73 18.53 28.36 -19.75
C SER A 73 20.02 28.00 -19.72
N SER A 74 20.89 28.98 -19.52
CA SER A 74 22.34 28.76 -19.41
C SER A 74 22.69 27.88 -18.22
N ILE A 75 22.06 28.13 -17.07
CA ILE A 75 22.23 27.32 -15.85
C ILE A 75 21.68 25.91 -16.06
N LEU A 76 20.42 25.80 -16.50
CA LEU A 76 19.72 24.53 -16.69
C LEU A 76 20.44 23.61 -17.67
N SER A 77 21.06 24.17 -18.70
CA SER A 77 21.78 23.37 -19.70
C SER A 77 23.08 22.71 -19.20
N VAL A 78 23.63 23.19 -18.07
CA VAL A 78 24.83 22.61 -17.45
C VAL A 78 24.43 21.66 -16.32
N LEU A 79 23.28 21.91 -15.68
CA LEU A 79 22.69 21.05 -14.66
C LEU A 79 21.93 19.89 -15.33
N ASN A 80 22.66 18.86 -15.77
CA ASN A 80 22.07 17.62 -16.29
C ASN A 80 21.69 16.60 -15.19
N SER A 81 21.95 16.89 -13.91
CA SER A 81 21.57 16.01 -12.79
C SER A 81 20.83 16.78 -11.69
N SER A 82 19.75 16.17 -11.18
CA SER A 82 18.77 16.78 -10.28
C SER A 82 19.23 17.00 -8.83
N VAL A 83 20.54 16.93 -8.55
CA VAL A 83 21.09 16.85 -7.19
C VAL A 83 21.67 18.20 -6.69
N ILE A 84 21.76 19.23 -7.54
CA ILE A 84 22.79 20.28 -7.37
C ILE A 84 22.40 21.53 -6.54
N LEU A 85 21.35 21.52 -5.69
CA LEU A 85 20.93 22.77 -5.00
C LEU A 85 20.77 22.70 -3.46
N LYS A 86 21.65 21.96 -2.78
CA LYS A 86 21.87 22.09 -1.33
C LYS A 86 23.33 22.49 -1.07
N SER A 87 23.55 23.81 -0.88
CA SER A 87 24.86 24.49 -0.77
C SER A 87 25.77 24.31 -1.98
N ILE A 88 26.50 25.35 -2.37
CA ILE A 88 27.47 25.30 -3.47
C ILE A 88 28.87 25.28 -2.84
N PRO A 89 29.41 24.11 -2.44
CA PRO A 89 30.82 23.98 -2.11
C PRO A 89 31.72 24.25 -3.33
N ASP A 90 33.01 24.52 -3.10
CA ASP A 90 33.98 24.95 -4.12
C ASP A 90 34.09 24.00 -5.34
N GLU A 91 33.73 22.73 -5.14
CA GLU A 91 33.59 21.71 -6.18
C GLU A 91 32.63 22.08 -7.31
N TYR A 92 31.67 23.00 -7.12
CA TYR A 92 30.72 23.44 -8.17
C TYR A 92 31.18 24.69 -8.95
N ALA A 93 32.37 25.23 -8.68
CA ALA A 93 32.92 26.36 -9.43
C ALA A 93 33.02 26.06 -10.94
N HIS A 94 33.27 24.80 -11.31
CA HIS A 94 33.34 24.38 -12.70
C HIS A 94 31.96 24.43 -13.41
N VAL A 95 30.87 24.09 -12.70
CA VAL A 95 29.48 24.19 -13.20
C VAL A 95 29.10 25.65 -13.45
N ILE A 96 29.39 26.52 -12.49
CA ILE A 96 29.12 27.97 -12.60
C ILE A 96 29.93 28.58 -13.74
N LYS A 97 31.22 28.24 -13.87
CA LYS A 97 32.07 28.70 -14.99
C LYS A 97 31.52 28.27 -16.34
N ARG A 98 31.04 27.02 -16.48
CA ARG A 98 30.40 26.53 -17.70
C ARG A 98 29.09 27.27 -18.01
N ALA A 99 28.25 27.49 -17.00
CA ALA A 99 26.99 28.22 -17.18
C ALA A 99 27.23 29.68 -17.59
N LEU A 100 28.19 30.36 -16.95
CA LEU A 100 28.60 31.72 -17.32
C LEU A 100 29.16 31.78 -18.74
N ARG A 101 30.04 30.85 -19.13
CA ARG A 101 30.56 30.79 -20.51
C ARG A 101 29.43 30.62 -21.52
N ARG A 102 28.44 29.76 -21.23
CA ARG A 102 27.28 29.59 -22.10
C ARG A 102 26.44 30.86 -22.18
N TYR A 103 26.18 31.51 -21.05
CA TYR A 103 25.47 32.80 -21.01
C TYR A 103 26.16 33.84 -21.88
N THR A 104 27.48 34.05 -21.74
CA THR A 104 28.24 35.02 -22.54
C THR A 104 28.18 34.71 -24.03
N ASN A 105 28.21 33.43 -24.41
CA ASN A 105 28.07 33.02 -25.81
C ASN A 105 26.67 33.33 -26.36
N LEU A 106 25.62 33.02 -25.60
CA LEU A 106 24.23 33.31 -25.99
C LEU A 106 23.97 34.81 -26.07
N GLU A 107 24.47 35.57 -25.10
CA GLU A 107 24.38 37.03 -25.07
C GLU A 107 25.08 37.66 -26.28
N LYS A 108 26.28 37.18 -26.63
CA LYS A 108 26.99 37.63 -27.83
C LYS A 108 26.26 37.25 -29.13
N ALA A 109 25.66 36.07 -29.19
CA ALA A 109 24.90 35.65 -30.37
C ALA A 109 23.64 36.51 -30.56
N LEU A 110 22.91 36.79 -29.47
CA LEU A 110 21.72 37.63 -29.49
C LEU A 110 22.04 39.11 -29.72
N SER A 111 23.19 39.60 -29.29
CA SER A 111 23.61 40.97 -29.58
C SER A 111 23.92 41.19 -31.06
N LEU A 112 24.23 40.14 -31.82
CA LEU A 112 24.39 40.21 -33.27
C LEU A 112 23.05 40.15 -34.03
N SER A 113 21.94 39.83 -33.36
CA SER A 113 20.62 39.77 -33.96
C SER A 113 19.90 41.11 -33.83
N ASP A 114 19.60 41.77 -34.95
CA ASP A 114 18.86 43.03 -34.92
C ASP A 114 17.45 42.85 -34.33
N ASP A 115 16.81 41.69 -34.57
CA ASP A 115 15.47 41.37 -34.07
C ASP A 115 15.39 41.18 -32.54
N PHE A 116 16.49 40.81 -31.88
CA PHE A 116 16.47 40.35 -30.47
C PHE A 116 17.43 41.07 -29.54
N ARG A 117 18.32 41.94 -30.05
CA ARG A 117 19.36 42.62 -29.26
C ARG A 117 18.80 43.34 -28.04
N GLU A 118 17.78 44.16 -28.22
CA GLU A 118 17.15 44.93 -27.13
C GLU A 118 16.31 44.04 -26.22
N LEU A 119 15.53 43.12 -26.81
CA LEU A 119 14.64 42.21 -26.08
C LEU A 119 15.42 41.26 -25.16
N ALA A 120 16.62 40.84 -25.57
CA ALA A 120 17.51 39.97 -24.79
C ALA A 120 18.08 40.65 -23.54
N GLN A 121 18.02 41.98 -23.45
CA GLN A 121 18.48 42.74 -22.29
C GLN A 121 17.38 43.02 -21.27
N LEU A 122 16.11 42.83 -21.64
CA LEU A 122 14.97 43.07 -20.75
C LEU A 122 14.97 42.09 -19.58
N GLN A 123 14.95 42.66 -18.36
CA GLN A 123 14.76 41.93 -17.10
C GLN A 123 13.39 42.29 -16.55
N SER A 124 12.61 41.29 -16.18
CA SER A 124 11.34 41.51 -15.51
C SER A 124 11.51 41.48 -14.00
N GLY A 125 12.41 40.63 -13.50
CA GLY A 125 12.52 40.31 -12.08
C GLY A 125 11.26 39.64 -11.48
N LYS A 126 10.26 39.31 -12.30
CA LYS A 126 8.98 38.72 -11.91
C LYS A 126 8.93 37.26 -12.31
N TRP A 127 8.79 36.37 -11.33
CA TRP A 127 8.69 34.91 -11.57
C TRP A 127 7.54 34.55 -12.51
N GLU A 128 6.38 35.19 -12.36
CA GLU A 128 5.20 34.97 -13.21
C GLU A 128 5.53 35.04 -14.70
N LEU A 129 6.24 36.10 -15.14
CA LEU A 129 6.59 36.29 -16.55
C LEU A 129 7.60 35.24 -17.04
N ILE A 130 8.51 34.79 -16.17
CA ILE A 130 9.44 33.70 -16.47
C ILE A 130 8.68 32.37 -16.59
N ALA A 131 7.72 32.12 -15.69
CA ALA A 131 6.90 30.92 -15.68
C ALA A 131 5.97 30.84 -16.90
N LYS A 132 5.33 31.95 -17.29
CA LYS A 132 4.54 32.06 -18.54
C LYS A 132 5.39 31.80 -19.77
N ALA A 133 6.61 32.34 -19.82
CA ALA A 133 7.54 32.04 -20.91
C ALA A 133 7.95 30.56 -20.95
N LEU A 134 8.29 29.97 -19.80
CA LEU A 134 8.59 28.53 -19.70
C LEU A 134 7.39 27.67 -20.12
N LEU A 135 6.18 28.04 -19.71
CA LEU A 135 4.95 27.33 -20.06
C LEU A 135 4.71 27.31 -21.58
N ALA A 136 5.05 28.39 -22.29
CA ALA A 136 4.97 28.42 -23.76
C ALA A 136 5.92 27.41 -24.44
N GLY A 137 7.04 27.08 -23.79
CA GLY A 137 7.98 26.08 -24.27
C GLY A 137 7.68 24.64 -23.83
N TYR A 138 7.17 24.49 -22.61
CA TYR A 138 6.98 23.22 -21.90
C TYR A 138 5.51 22.92 -21.60
N SER A 139 4.58 23.39 -22.44
CA SER A 139 3.13 23.22 -22.24
C SER A 139 2.68 21.76 -22.18
N ASP A 140 3.48 20.84 -22.73
CA ASP A 140 3.29 19.40 -22.67
C ASP A 140 3.76 18.78 -21.33
N LYS A 141 4.47 19.54 -20.47
CA LYS A 141 5.02 19.07 -19.19
C LYS A 141 4.39 19.78 -17.99
N VAL A 142 3.10 20.11 -18.11
CA VAL A 142 2.28 20.60 -17.00
C VAL A 142 1.72 19.42 -16.23
N TYR A 143 1.84 19.51 -14.92
CA TYR A 143 1.43 18.48 -13.98
C TYR A 143 0.55 19.11 -12.91
N VAL A 144 -0.63 18.52 -12.69
CA VAL A 144 -1.53 18.95 -11.64
C VAL A 144 -1.37 18.05 -10.44
N SER A 145 -1.35 18.64 -9.24
CA SER A 145 -1.28 17.85 -8.02
C SER A 145 -2.53 17.00 -7.93
N LEU A 146 -2.32 15.68 -7.83
CA LEU A 146 -3.41 14.78 -7.50
C LEU A 146 -3.94 15.07 -6.11
N LYS A 147 -3.28 15.84 -5.23
CA LYS A 147 -3.89 16.31 -3.98
C LYS A 147 -5.19 17.07 -4.22
N ILE A 148 -5.24 17.84 -5.28
CA ILE A 148 -6.36 18.77 -5.51
C ILE A 148 -7.46 18.06 -6.29
N LEU A 149 -7.10 17.22 -7.26
CA LEU A 149 -8.05 16.40 -8.00
C LEU A 149 -8.56 15.17 -7.23
N GLN A 150 -7.69 14.55 -6.44
CA GLN A 150 -7.83 13.20 -5.85
C GLN A 150 -7.15 13.00 -4.45
N GLY A 151 -6.65 14.04 -3.77
CA GLY A 151 -6.13 14.03 -2.38
C GLY A 151 -4.77 13.41 -2.20
N LYS A 152 -4.22 12.77 -3.24
CA LYS A 152 -2.91 12.14 -3.20
C LYS A 152 -1.82 13.17 -3.00
N THR A 153 -1.27 13.23 -1.79
CA THR A 153 -0.44 14.35 -1.30
C THR A 153 0.94 14.46 -1.96
N GLN A 154 1.36 13.49 -2.77
CA GLN A 154 2.70 13.45 -3.37
C GLN A 154 2.70 13.14 -4.88
N GLN A 155 1.54 12.81 -5.45
CA GLN A 155 1.42 12.45 -6.86
C GLN A 155 0.90 13.62 -7.69
N PHE A 156 1.27 13.61 -8.96
CA PHE A 156 0.96 14.61 -9.94
C PHE A 156 0.50 13.92 -11.23
N LEU A 157 -0.53 14.43 -11.87
CA LEU A 157 -1.01 13.92 -13.14
C LEU A 157 -0.60 14.86 -14.27
N LYS A 158 -0.03 14.32 -15.34
CA LYS A 158 0.26 15.07 -16.56
C LYS A 158 -1.07 15.62 -17.10
N TYR A 159 -1.19 16.94 -17.12
CA TYR A 159 -2.48 17.60 -17.31
C TYR A 159 -2.90 17.68 -18.79
N ASN A 160 -1.93 17.73 -19.70
CA ASN A 160 -2.13 17.90 -21.15
C ASN A 160 -2.37 16.56 -21.91
N PHE A 161 -2.96 15.55 -21.26
CA PHE A 161 -3.27 14.28 -21.93
C PHE A 161 -4.79 14.19 -22.16
N ALA A 162 -5.20 14.30 -23.43
CA ALA A 162 -6.58 14.14 -23.86
C ALA A 162 -7.04 12.72 -23.49
N THR A 163 -7.97 12.61 -22.55
CA THR A 163 -8.48 11.33 -22.06
C THR A 163 -9.56 10.82 -22.99
N SER A 164 -9.29 9.73 -23.69
CA SER A 164 -10.32 8.71 -24.03
C SER A 164 -9.88 7.30 -23.56
N GLN A 165 -8.72 7.19 -22.90
CA GLN A 165 -8.23 5.94 -22.32
C GLN A 165 -7.87 6.19 -20.86
N SER A 166 -8.14 5.20 -20.00
CA SER A 166 -7.74 5.22 -18.59
C SER A 166 -6.30 5.72 -18.46
N PRO A 167 -5.98 6.59 -17.49
CA PRO A 167 -4.65 7.17 -17.35
C PRO A 167 -3.63 6.02 -17.36
N SER A 168 -2.86 5.91 -18.45
CA SER A 168 -1.75 4.97 -18.47
C SER A 168 -0.82 5.37 -17.32
N ASN A 169 -0.17 4.37 -16.72
CA ASN A 169 0.80 4.58 -15.67
C ASN A 169 1.78 5.74 -15.98
N GLU A 170 2.16 5.89 -17.26
CA GLU A 170 3.03 6.95 -17.80
C GLU A 170 2.59 8.41 -17.53
N THR A 171 1.32 8.63 -17.12
CA THR A 171 0.75 9.95 -16.86
C THR A 171 0.90 10.43 -15.41
N VAL A 172 1.17 9.52 -14.47
CA VAL A 172 1.35 9.87 -13.06
C VAL A 172 2.83 10.15 -12.78
N ALA A 173 3.11 11.14 -11.95
CA ALA A 173 4.46 11.54 -11.58
C ALA A 173 4.57 11.93 -10.10
N VAL A 174 5.79 11.92 -9.56
CA VAL A 174 6.12 12.42 -8.22
C VAL A 174 7.21 13.47 -8.34
N ILE A 175 7.21 14.47 -7.47
CA ILE A 175 8.30 15.45 -7.43
C ILE A 175 9.56 14.80 -6.85
N ASP A 176 10.72 15.05 -7.49
CA ASP A 176 12.03 14.59 -7.01
C ASP A 176 12.21 14.89 -5.51
N ILE A 177 12.77 13.92 -4.77
CA ILE A 177 13.07 14.07 -3.33
C ILE A 177 14.00 15.22 -3.02
N SER A 178 14.85 15.61 -3.99
CA SER A 178 15.76 16.74 -3.86
C SER A 178 15.07 18.11 -4.03
N SER A 179 13.86 18.14 -4.58
CA SER A 179 13.13 19.37 -4.90
C SER A 179 12.73 20.13 -3.63
N LYS A 180 12.86 21.46 -3.67
CA LYS A 180 12.34 22.34 -2.60
C LYS A 180 10.82 22.42 -2.58
N LEU A 181 10.15 22.04 -3.67
CA LEU A 181 8.69 21.96 -3.75
C LEU A 181 8.13 20.70 -3.09
N ARG A 182 8.98 19.71 -2.77
CA ARG A 182 8.58 18.59 -1.93
C ARG A 182 8.54 19.09 -0.49
N THR A 183 7.36 19.46 -0.02
CA THR A 183 7.19 19.89 1.37
C THR A 183 7.56 18.72 2.30
N LYS A 184 8.31 19.02 3.37
CA LYS A 184 8.40 18.09 4.51
C LYS A 184 6.96 17.80 4.96
N ASN A 185 6.66 16.56 5.37
CA ASN A 185 5.33 16.03 5.74
C ASN A 185 4.48 16.85 6.75
N LYS A 186 4.89 18.06 7.13
CA LYS A 186 4.20 19.00 8.02
C LYS A 186 4.06 20.44 7.45
N GLY A 187 4.36 20.67 6.17
CA GLY A 187 4.29 21.99 5.51
C GLY A 187 2.96 22.28 4.80
N PRO A 188 2.76 23.52 4.27
CA PRO A 188 1.57 23.90 3.51
C PRO A 188 1.35 22.95 2.32
N SER A 189 0.12 22.91 1.80
CA SER A 189 -0.29 22.04 0.69
C SER A 189 0.74 22.04 -0.46
N PRO A 190 1.06 20.88 -1.06
CA PRO A 190 1.89 20.81 -2.26
C PRO A 190 1.37 21.77 -3.34
N ALA A 191 2.31 22.30 -4.13
CA ALA A 191 1.99 23.21 -5.23
C ALA A 191 0.93 22.58 -6.15
N SER A 192 -0.15 23.32 -6.38
CA SER A 192 -1.34 22.85 -7.09
C SER A 192 -1.08 22.42 -8.52
N LEU A 193 -0.23 23.19 -9.18
CA LEU A 193 0.17 23.00 -10.55
C LEU A 193 1.66 23.24 -10.63
N VAL A 194 2.33 22.35 -11.35
CA VAL A 194 3.76 22.44 -11.54
C VAL A 194 4.11 22.23 -13.00
N LEU A 195 5.15 22.95 -13.42
CA LEU A 195 5.79 22.78 -14.70
C LEU A 195 7.11 22.05 -14.47
N ALA A 196 7.29 20.92 -15.13
CA ALA A 196 8.53 20.16 -15.06
C ALA A 196 9.34 20.37 -16.35
N ARG A 197 10.61 20.73 -16.23
CA ARG A 197 11.51 20.72 -17.39
C ARG A 197 11.84 19.28 -17.80
N ASP A 198 12.19 18.47 -16.80
CA ASP A 198 12.68 17.12 -17.00
C ASP A 198 11.75 16.12 -16.31
N VAL A 199 11.42 15.05 -17.03
CA VAL A 199 10.57 13.96 -16.58
C VAL A 199 11.43 12.71 -16.67
N LEU A 200 11.86 12.22 -15.52
CA LEU A 200 12.79 11.11 -15.40
C LEU A 200 12.01 9.82 -15.14
N TYR A 201 12.09 8.89 -16.08
CA TYR A 201 11.68 7.52 -15.87
C TYR A 201 12.91 6.76 -15.39
N LEU A 202 13.21 6.83 -14.08
CA LEU A 202 14.47 6.28 -13.54
C LEU A 202 14.62 4.76 -13.74
N THR A 203 13.56 4.04 -14.12
CA THR A 203 13.60 2.63 -14.55
C THR A 203 12.42 2.32 -15.49
N THR A 204 12.53 1.28 -16.31
CA THR A 204 11.42 0.67 -17.09
C THR A 204 10.26 0.13 -16.23
N VAL A 205 10.38 0.19 -14.90
CA VAL A 205 9.45 -0.37 -13.92
C VAL A 205 8.70 0.71 -13.14
N ARG A 206 9.16 1.97 -13.18
CA ARG A 206 8.38 3.08 -12.65
C ARG A 206 7.17 3.29 -13.56
N SER A 207 5.99 2.88 -13.10
CA SER A 207 4.74 3.45 -13.59
C SER A 207 4.79 4.97 -13.46
N THR A 208 5.28 5.46 -12.32
CA THR A 208 5.24 6.87 -11.95
C THR A 208 6.53 7.63 -12.30
N ALA A 209 6.42 8.65 -13.15
CA ALA A 209 7.56 9.48 -13.56
C ALA A 209 8.10 10.37 -12.41
N ILE A 210 9.37 10.78 -12.45
CA ILE A 210 9.91 11.77 -11.51
C ILE A 210 10.02 13.13 -12.18
N LEU A 211 9.38 14.13 -11.58
CA LEU A 211 9.46 15.52 -12.02
C LEU A 211 10.72 16.16 -11.45
N SER A 212 11.58 16.63 -12.35
CA SER A 212 12.80 17.36 -12.00
C SER A 212 12.82 18.75 -12.62
N PHE A 213 13.54 19.66 -11.94
CA PHE A 213 13.54 21.10 -12.22
C PHE A 213 12.11 21.65 -12.34
N VAL A 214 11.42 21.58 -11.21
CA VAL A 214 9.99 21.84 -11.10
C VAL A 214 9.75 23.28 -10.63
N GLY A 215 8.86 24.00 -11.31
CA GLY A 215 8.38 25.33 -10.92
C GLY A 215 6.88 25.35 -10.67
N GLN A 216 6.41 26.16 -9.72
CA GLN A 216 4.97 26.36 -9.49
C GLN A 216 4.39 27.30 -10.54
N ILE A 217 3.22 26.95 -11.07
CA ILE A 217 2.43 27.77 -11.98
C ILE A 217 1.01 27.95 -11.46
N GLU A 218 0.29 28.94 -11.97
CA GLU A 218 -1.13 29.16 -11.66
C GLU A 218 -2.02 28.61 -12.78
N SER A 219 -3.25 28.19 -12.44
CA SER A 219 -4.18 27.65 -13.42
C SER A 219 -4.48 28.66 -14.52
N LEU A 220 -4.68 29.93 -14.16
CA LEU A 220 -4.98 31.03 -15.10
C LEU A 220 -3.88 31.29 -16.14
N TRP A 221 -2.67 30.74 -15.99
CA TRP A 221 -1.60 30.93 -16.99
C TRP A 221 -1.67 29.90 -18.12
N ILE A 222 -2.53 28.87 -18.00
CA ILE A 222 -2.57 27.72 -18.91
C ILE A 222 -3.71 27.88 -19.91
N GLU A 223 -3.38 28.36 -21.10
CA GLU A 223 -4.36 28.80 -22.11
C GLU A 223 -4.69 27.76 -23.19
N TYR A 224 -3.92 26.67 -23.31
CA TYR A 224 -4.18 25.66 -24.34
C TYR A 224 -5.49 24.89 -24.06
N THR A 225 -6.23 24.56 -25.11
CA THR A 225 -7.51 23.85 -24.98
C THR A 225 -7.29 22.37 -24.70
N ILE A 226 -8.03 21.83 -23.72
CA ILE A 226 -8.06 20.39 -23.43
C ILE A 226 -9.50 19.88 -23.37
N VAL A 227 -9.64 18.56 -23.39
CA VAL A 227 -10.87 17.84 -23.08
C VAL A 227 -10.58 16.93 -21.88
N ARG A 228 -11.41 17.02 -20.86
CA ARG A 228 -11.37 16.16 -19.66
C ARG A 228 -12.63 15.35 -19.58
N GLU A 229 -12.46 14.04 -19.39
CA GLU A 229 -13.54 13.08 -19.24
C GLU A 229 -13.51 12.51 -17.83
N LEU A 230 -14.62 12.67 -17.10
CA LEU A 230 -14.78 12.18 -15.74
C LEU A 230 -15.90 11.15 -15.72
N PRO A 231 -15.62 9.87 -15.45
CA PRO A 231 -16.67 8.87 -15.32
C PRO A 231 -17.51 9.18 -14.08
N LEU A 232 -18.82 9.05 -14.22
CA LEU A 232 -19.81 9.25 -13.17
C LEU A 232 -20.55 7.93 -12.92
N ASN A 233 -20.88 7.66 -11.66
CA ASN A 233 -21.93 6.71 -11.34
C ASN A 233 -23.32 7.37 -11.40
N GLU A 234 -24.38 6.57 -11.24
CA GLU A 234 -25.76 7.06 -11.37
C GLU A 234 -26.14 8.11 -10.31
N ASN A 235 -25.59 7.99 -9.10
CA ASN A 235 -25.85 8.96 -8.02
C ASN A 235 -25.12 10.29 -8.26
N GLU A 236 -23.88 10.23 -8.76
CA GLU A 236 -23.09 11.41 -9.12
C GLU A 236 -23.74 12.17 -10.29
N GLU A 237 -24.19 11.45 -11.32
CA GLU A 237 -24.95 12.04 -12.44
C GLU A 237 -26.24 12.69 -11.97
N ARG A 238 -27.03 11.99 -11.15
CA ARG A 238 -28.27 12.52 -10.58
C ARG A 238 -28.00 13.79 -9.77
N LYS A 239 -27.00 13.76 -8.89
CA LYS A 239 -26.62 14.92 -8.07
C LYS A 239 -26.21 16.12 -8.92
N LEU A 240 -25.45 15.92 -10.00
CA LEU A 240 -25.05 17.00 -10.91
C LEU A 240 -26.25 17.73 -11.53
N ASN A 241 -27.29 16.98 -11.87
CA ASN A 241 -28.50 17.49 -12.51
C ASN A 241 -29.47 18.09 -11.48
N ASP A 242 -29.80 17.34 -10.44
CA ASP A 242 -30.83 17.70 -9.45
C ASP A 242 -30.41 18.91 -8.59
N ASP A 243 -29.14 18.97 -8.16
CA ASP A 243 -28.62 20.06 -7.33
C ASP A 243 -28.22 21.30 -8.15
N ASN A 244 -28.54 21.34 -9.44
CA ASN A 244 -28.16 22.41 -10.39
C ASN A 244 -26.64 22.68 -10.46
N ILE A 245 -25.79 21.73 -10.02
CA ILE A 245 -24.33 21.88 -10.02
C ILE A 245 -23.82 22.11 -11.43
N LEU A 246 -24.33 21.35 -12.40
CA LEU A 246 -23.94 21.48 -13.81
C LEU A 246 -24.32 22.84 -14.39
N SER A 247 -25.52 23.34 -14.07
CA SER A 247 -26.01 24.66 -14.50
C SER A 247 -25.17 25.79 -13.89
N ASN A 248 -24.85 25.70 -12.59
CA ASN A 248 -24.01 26.67 -11.90
C ASN A 248 -22.57 26.65 -12.44
N ALA A 249 -22.01 25.48 -12.70
CA ALA A 249 -20.69 25.35 -13.32
C ALA A 249 -20.67 25.99 -14.72
N ASN A 250 -21.67 25.73 -15.57
CA ASN A 250 -21.78 26.36 -16.90
C ASN A 250 -21.90 27.89 -16.83
N LYS A 251 -22.61 28.43 -15.82
CA LYS A 251 -22.71 29.89 -15.61
C LYS A 251 -21.39 30.50 -15.12
N GLN A 252 -20.73 29.84 -14.17
CA GLN A 252 -19.50 30.33 -13.56
C GLN A 252 -18.29 30.22 -14.51
N PHE A 253 -18.27 29.19 -15.36
CA PHE A 253 -17.18 28.88 -16.29
C PHE A 253 -17.68 28.96 -17.73
N SER A 254 -18.15 30.13 -18.15
CA SER A 254 -18.81 30.35 -19.44
C SER A 254 -17.93 30.11 -20.69
N HIS A 255 -16.61 30.09 -20.53
CA HIS A 255 -15.66 29.75 -21.60
C HIS A 255 -15.39 28.24 -21.73
N ILE A 256 -16.06 27.43 -20.90
CA ILE A 256 -15.92 25.98 -20.89
C ILE A 256 -17.22 25.34 -21.34
N HIS A 257 -17.11 24.43 -22.29
CA HIS A 257 -18.21 23.57 -22.68
C HIS A 257 -18.28 22.38 -21.70
N ILE A 258 -19.22 22.43 -20.76
CA ILE A 258 -19.44 21.41 -19.74
C ILE A 258 -20.75 20.68 -20.04
N HIS A 259 -20.67 19.38 -20.35
CA HIS A 259 -21.85 18.55 -20.64
C HIS A 259 -21.63 17.11 -20.20
N ILE A 260 -22.71 16.36 -20.07
CA ILE A 260 -22.69 14.93 -19.75
C ILE A 260 -23.01 14.14 -21.02
N SER A 261 -22.23 13.09 -21.28
CA SER A 261 -22.49 12.13 -22.37
C SER A 261 -22.14 10.73 -21.87
N ASN A 262 -23.06 9.78 -21.99
CA ASN A 262 -22.84 8.37 -21.61
C ASN A 262 -22.23 8.18 -20.20
N LYS A 263 -22.85 8.76 -19.16
CA LYS A 263 -22.34 8.75 -17.77
C LYS A 263 -20.92 9.31 -17.61
N THR A 264 -20.49 10.16 -18.53
CA THR A 264 -19.18 10.81 -18.51
C THR A 264 -19.38 12.32 -18.56
N LEU A 265 -18.84 13.02 -17.56
CA LEU A 265 -18.79 14.48 -17.56
C LEU A 265 -17.61 14.93 -18.42
N ILE A 266 -17.91 15.69 -19.47
CA ILE A 266 -16.94 16.20 -20.43
C ILE A 266 -16.78 17.70 -20.23
N LEU A 267 -15.55 18.13 -19.88
CA LEU A 267 -15.16 19.53 -19.76
C LEU A 267 -14.21 19.88 -20.91
N ARG A 268 -14.57 20.84 -21.75
CA ARG A 268 -13.73 21.29 -22.88
C ARG A 268 -13.54 22.80 -22.86
N GLY A 269 -12.29 23.27 -22.84
CA GLY A 269 -11.98 24.70 -22.78
C GLY A 269 -10.51 24.95 -22.47
N PRO A 270 -10.14 26.21 -22.14
CA PRO A 270 -8.80 26.56 -21.67
C PRO A 270 -8.43 25.73 -20.43
N SER A 271 -7.27 25.09 -20.48
CA SER A 271 -6.78 24.15 -19.45
C SER A 271 -6.91 24.64 -18.02
N GLY A 272 -6.50 25.88 -17.77
CA GLY A 272 -6.60 26.51 -16.47
C GLY A 272 -8.01 26.57 -15.93
N GLU A 273 -8.94 27.02 -16.76
CA GLU A 273 -10.35 27.12 -16.42
C GLU A 273 -10.98 25.73 -16.28
N VAL A 274 -10.64 24.79 -17.16
CA VAL A 274 -11.08 23.38 -17.08
C VAL A 274 -10.69 22.76 -15.74
N LEU A 275 -9.49 23.08 -15.22
CA LEU A 275 -9.07 22.59 -13.92
C LEU A 275 -9.96 23.17 -12.82
N ASN A 276 -10.15 24.49 -12.85
CA ASN A 276 -10.94 25.18 -11.84
C ASN A 276 -12.40 24.69 -11.85
N ALA A 277 -12.96 24.42 -13.03
CA ALA A 277 -14.29 23.82 -13.18
C ALA A 277 -14.35 22.38 -12.69
N GLU A 278 -13.36 21.53 -13.03
CA GLU A 278 -13.26 20.17 -12.51
C GLU A 278 -13.21 20.16 -10.97
N LEU A 279 -12.40 21.05 -10.38
CA LEU A 279 -12.27 21.18 -8.93
C LEU A 279 -13.57 21.65 -8.27
N TYR A 280 -14.20 22.67 -8.84
CA TYR A 280 -15.49 23.15 -8.37
C TYR A 280 -16.52 22.02 -8.38
N ILE A 281 -16.67 21.32 -9.50
CA ILE A 281 -17.65 20.25 -9.65
C ILE A 281 -17.36 19.09 -8.68
N ARG A 282 -16.10 18.65 -8.59
CA ARG A 282 -15.72 17.56 -7.66
C ARG A 282 -16.03 17.91 -6.20
N GLN A 283 -15.78 19.15 -5.78
CA GLN A 283 -16.10 19.61 -4.43
C GLN A 283 -17.61 19.58 -4.15
N GLN A 284 -18.44 19.97 -5.13
CA GLN A 284 -19.90 19.90 -5.01
C GLN A 284 -20.42 18.44 -5.04
N LEU A 285 -19.72 17.55 -5.76
CA LEU A 285 -20.06 16.13 -5.84
C LEU A 285 -19.70 15.32 -4.59
N VAL A 286 -18.88 15.85 -3.69
CA VAL A 286 -18.61 15.19 -2.40
C VAL A 286 -19.94 14.97 -1.67
N THR A 287 -20.18 13.73 -1.28
CA THR A 287 -21.33 13.31 -0.50
C THR A 287 -20.87 12.70 0.81
N GLU A 288 -21.69 12.87 1.83
CA GLU A 288 -21.51 12.21 3.10
C GLU A 288 -22.37 10.94 3.11
N PHE A 289 -21.73 9.79 3.21
CA PHE A 289 -22.35 8.49 3.44
C PHE A 289 -22.22 8.14 4.92
N LYS A 290 -23.35 7.94 5.60
CA LYS A 290 -23.42 7.55 7.01
C LYS A 290 -24.04 6.18 7.12
N CYS A 291 -23.36 5.28 7.83
CA CYS A 291 -23.89 3.98 8.19
C CYS A 291 -23.38 3.57 9.57
N THR A 292 -24.04 2.60 10.19
CA THR A 292 -23.46 1.86 11.33
C THR A 292 -22.81 0.59 10.80
N LEU A 293 -21.77 0.11 11.47
CA LEU A 293 -21.15 -1.17 11.13
C LEU A 293 -22.17 -2.33 11.10
N SER A 294 -23.21 -2.29 11.95
CA SER A 294 -24.31 -3.26 11.93
C SER A 294 -25.23 -3.11 10.71
N SER A 295 -25.49 -1.89 10.22
CA SER A 295 -26.33 -1.64 9.04
C SER A 295 -25.71 -2.11 7.72
N VAL A 296 -24.38 -2.31 7.68
CA VAL A 296 -23.65 -2.80 6.51
C VAL A 296 -23.86 -4.32 6.31
N ILE A 297 -24.36 -5.02 7.33
CA ILE A 297 -24.56 -6.48 7.29
C ILE A 297 -25.68 -6.84 6.31
N THR A 298 -25.36 -7.74 5.38
CA THR A 298 -26.36 -8.39 4.53
C THR A 298 -26.76 -9.74 5.14
N GLY A 299 -28.06 -9.95 5.35
CA GLY A 299 -28.64 -11.21 5.87
C GLY A 299 -28.76 -11.26 7.40
N GLN A 300 -29.11 -12.43 7.93
CA GLN A 300 -29.31 -12.62 9.37
C GLN A 300 -27.99 -12.45 10.15
N VAL A 301 -28.07 -11.73 11.28
CA VAL A 301 -27.00 -11.61 12.26
C VAL A 301 -27.08 -12.83 13.16
N ASN A 302 -26.04 -13.67 13.18
CA ASN A 302 -25.95 -14.75 14.16
C ASN A 302 -25.37 -14.22 15.48
N ASP A 303 -25.54 -14.96 16.56
CA ASP A 303 -25.11 -14.53 17.89
C ASP A 303 -23.60 -14.29 17.96
N ALA A 304 -22.80 -15.09 17.23
CA ALA A 304 -21.36 -14.91 17.12
C ALA A 304 -21.00 -13.53 16.54
N LEU A 305 -21.62 -13.13 15.43
CA LEU A 305 -21.41 -11.81 14.82
C LEU A 305 -21.87 -10.68 15.76
N ALA A 306 -23.01 -10.83 16.44
CA ALA A 306 -23.49 -9.84 17.40
C ALA A 306 -22.52 -9.63 18.57
N ARG A 307 -21.99 -10.72 19.15
CA ARG A 307 -20.95 -10.69 20.18
C ARG A 307 -19.66 -10.03 19.66
N ASN A 308 -19.23 -10.41 18.46
CA ASN A 308 -18.04 -9.87 17.80
C ASN A 308 -18.17 -8.37 17.51
N LEU A 309 -19.34 -7.89 17.09
CA LEU A 309 -19.58 -6.46 16.91
C LEU A 309 -19.48 -5.70 18.23
N THR A 310 -20.07 -6.25 19.29
CA THR A 310 -19.98 -5.68 20.64
C THR A 310 -18.52 -5.55 21.07
N LEU A 311 -17.70 -6.57 20.81
CA LEU A 311 -16.25 -6.55 21.04
C LEU A 311 -15.56 -5.43 20.27
N VAL A 312 -15.81 -5.32 18.96
CA VAL A 312 -15.21 -4.27 18.11
C VAL A 312 -15.53 -2.87 18.65
N THR A 313 -16.73 -2.66 19.19
CA THR A 313 -17.12 -1.34 19.75
C THR A 313 -16.38 -0.97 21.04
N LYS A 314 -15.88 -1.97 21.78
CA LYS A 314 -15.07 -1.79 22.99
C LYS A 314 -13.58 -1.69 22.69
N MET A 315 -13.14 -2.09 21.50
CA MET A 315 -11.75 -1.93 21.07
C MET A 315 -11.41 -0.45 20.85
N ARG A 316 -10.10 -0.14 20.85
CA ARG A 316 -9.63 1.22 20.61
C ARG A 316 -10.16 1.74 19.27
N THR A 317 -10.48 3.03 19.23
CA THR A 317 -11.07 3.73 18.07
C THR A 317 -10.13 3.80 16.86
N ASP A 318 -8.85 3.49 17.03
CA ASP A 318 -7.82 3.47 15.99
C ASP A 318 -7.75 2.16 15.21
N LEU A 319 -8.63 1.19 15.48
CA LEU A 319 -8.68 -0.08 14.72
C LEU A 319 -8.74 0.13 13.20
N PHE A 320 -9.61 1.05 12.75
CA PHE A 320 -9.74 1.41 11.34
C PHE A 320 -8.81 2.56 10.94
N GLY A 321 -7.88 2.95 11.81
CA GLY A 321 -6.88 4.00 11.57
C GLY A 321 -6.08 3.77 10.30
N PRO A 322 -5.47 2.58 10.10
CA PRO A 322 -4.76 2.24 8.86
C PRO A 322 -5.63 2.34 7.61
N LEU A 323 -6.86 1.80 7.66
CA LEU A 323 -7.83 1.89 6.55
C LEU A 323 -8.16 3.36 6.24
N ARG A 324 -8.42 4.18 7.28
CA ARG A 324 -8.68 5.62 7.15
C ARG A 324 -7.50 6.34 6.52
N TRP A 325 -6.30 6.18 7.07
CA TRP A 325 -5.09 6.85 6.55
C TRP A 325 -4.85 6.49 5.09
N ARG A 326 -5.09 5.24 4.72
CA ARG A 326 -4.99 4.80 3.33
C ARG A 326 -6.01 5.48 2.42
N TRP A 327 -7.30 5.43 2.76
CA TRP A 327 -8.34 6.05 1.94
C TRP A 327 -8.19 7.57 1.84
N GLU A 328 -7.79 8.22 2.94
CA GLU A 328 -7.47 9.65 2.98
C GLU A 328 -6.26 9.97 2.09
N ALA A 329 -5.24 9.09 2.07
CA ALA A 329 -4.04 9.29 1.25
C ALA A 329 -4.24 8.95 -0.24
N GLN A 330 -5.07 7.95 -0.56
CA GLN A 330 -5.20 7.39 -1.92
C GLN A 330 -6.41 7.92 -2.70
N HIS A 331 -7.52 8.25 -2.04
CA HIS A 331 -8.82 8.36 -2.72
C HIS A 331 -9.67 9.56 -2.30
N GLN A 332 -9.13 10.52 -1.53
CA GLN A 332 -9.90 11.67 -0.99
C GLN A 332 -11.04 11.32 -0.05
N VAL A 333 -11.15 10.07 0.38
CA VAL A 333 -12.26 9.69 1.23
C VAL A 333 -11.87 9.92 2.68
N LYS A 334 -12.54 10.87 3.31
CA LYS A 334 -12.40 11.09 4.75
C LYS A 334 -13.32 10.12 5.48
N ILE A 335 -12.72 9.22 6.23
CA ILE A 335 -13.45 8.20 7.00
C ILE A 335 -13.39 8.60 8.47
N ARG A 336 -14.53 8.67 9.13
CA ARG A 336 -14.63 8.87 10.57
C ARG A 336 -15.35 7.68 11.16
N THR A 337 -14.73 7.04 12.15
CA THR A 337 -15.30 5.96 12.93
C THR A 337 -15.50 6.44 14.36
N LYS A 338 -16.70 6.27 14.90
CA LYS A 338 -17.03 6.62 16.29
C LYS A 338 -17.68 5.42 16.96
N ASN A 339 -17.08 4.94 18.03
CA ASN A 339 -17.69 3.91 18.85
C ASN A 339 -18.84 4.54 19.65
N ASN A 340 -20.02 3.96 19.52
CA ASN A 340 -21.21 4.36 20.26
C ASN A 340 -21.50 3.28 21.31
N HIS A 341 -21.02 3.52 22.53
CA HIS A 341 -21.14 2.57 23.64
C HIS A 341 -22.58 2.40 24.12
N THR A 342 -23.47 3.35 23.84
CA THR A 342 -24.88 3.30 24.27
C THR A 342 -25.67 2.26 23.49
N ASN A 343 -25.43 2.15 22.19
CA ASN A 343 -26.12 1.20 21.32
C ASN A 343 -25.25 0.02 20.87
N GLY A 344 -23.98 -0.04 21.32
CA GLY A 344 -23.05 -1.10 20.94
C GLY A 344 -22.73 -1.12 19.44
N THR A 345 -22.67 0.04 18.79
CA THR A 345 -22.37 0.14 17.35
C THR A 345 -21.12 0.98 17.07
N VAL A 346 -20.56 0.84 15.87
CA VAL A 346 -19.54 1.73 15.33
C VAL A 346 -20.19 2.57 14.25
N ASP A 347 -20.34 3.86 14.49
CA ASP A 347 -20.82 4.82 13.50
C ASP A 347 -19.71 5.09 12.50
N ILE A 348 -20.00 4.93 11.21
CA ILE A 348 -19.08 5.14 10.10
C ILE A 348 -19.63 6.31 9.29
N THR A 349 -18.80 7.35 9.13
CA THR A 349 -19.07 8.47 8.24
C THR A 349 -17.98 8.51 7.18
N VAL A 350 -18.38 8.49 5.92
CA VAL A 350 -17.51 8.45 4.75
C VAL A 350 -17.83 9.69 3.92
N GLU A 351 -16.86 10.56 3.72
CA GLU A 351 -17.02 11.82 3.01
C GLU A 351 -16.10 11.81 1.77
N GLY A 352 -16.71 11.71 0.58
CA GLY A 352 -16.02 11.50 -0.68
C GLY A 352 -16.98 11.49 -1.87
N LEU A 353 -16.47 11.20 -3.07
CA LEU A 353 -17.33 10.92 -4.23
C LEU A 353 -18.13 9.64 -3.98
N ASP A 354 -19.37 9.56 -4.45
CA ASP A 354 -20.23 8.39 -4.19
C ASP A 354 -19.60 7.09 -4.68
N SER A 355 -18.95 7.11 -5.85
CA SER A 355 -18.19 5.97 -6.38
C SER A 355 -17.11 5.47 -5.42
N GLN A 356 -16.42 6.36 -4.71
CA GLN A 356 -15.41 6.00 -3.71
C GLN A 356 -16.04 5.58 -2.38
N ASN A 357 -17.13 6.23 -1.96
CA ASN A 357 -17.89 5.85 -0.77
C ASN A 357 -18.40 4.41 -0.88
N GLN A 358 -18.87 4.00 -2.06
CA GLN A 358 -19.28 2.63 -2.34
C GLN A 358 -18.14 1.60 -2.22
N LEU A 359 -16.91 1.97 -2.61
CA LEU A 359 -15.74 1.10 -2.43
C LEU A 359 -15.36 0.94 -0.96
N VAL A 360 -15.39 2.03 -0.19
CA VAL A 360 -15.20 1.97 1.27
C VAL A 360 -16.27 1.08 1.91
N HIS A 361 -17.52 1.23 1.49
CA HIS A 361 -18.61 0.38 1.96
C HIS A 361 -18.36 -1.10 1.68
N LYS A 362 -17.88 -1.46 0.47
CA LYS A 362 -17.48 -2.83 0.14
C LYS A 362 -16.35 -3.37 1.01
N GLU A 363 -15.37 -2.54 1.38
CA GLU A 363 -14.31 -2.96 2.31
C GLU A 363 -14.87 -3.26 3.71
N PHE A 364 -15.81 -2.46 4.23
CA PHE A 364 -16.49 -2.77 5.49
C PHE A 364 -17.37 -4.03 5.39
N GLN A 365 -18.03 -4.27 4.25
CA GLN A 365 -18.74 -5.53 3.99
C GLN A 365 -17.78 -6.73 3.99
N SER A 366 -16.61 -6.58 3.38
CA SER A 366 -15.56 -7.60 3.39
C SER A 366 -15.09 -7.89 4.81
N PHE A 367 -14.81 -6.86 5.62
CA PHE A 367 -14.48 -7.02 7.03
C PHE A 367 -15.58 -7.77 7.80
N LEU A 368 -16.85 -7.42 7.60
CA LEU A 368 -17.98 -8.11 8.26
C LEU A 368 -18.12 -9.57 7.84
N LYS A 369 -17.82 -9.89 6.57
CA LYS A 369 -17.78 -11.28 6.10
C LYS A 369 -16.74 -12.09 6.87
N TRP A 370 -15.56 -11.52 7.09
CA TRP A 370 -14.53 -12.14 7.93
C TRP A 370 -14.96 -12.23 9.41
N LEU A 371 -15.53 -11.15 9.95
CA LEU A 371 -15.98 -11.07 11.32
C LEU A 371 -17.10 -12.07 11.66
N ARG A 372 -17.98 -12.37 10.69
CA ARG A 372 -19.07 -13.35 10.83
C ARG A 372 -18.53 -14.77 11.06
N ASN A 373 -17.39 -15.10 10.46
CA ASN A 373 -16.76 -16.41 10.57
C ASN A 373 -15.68 -16.47 11.67
N CYS A 374 -15.40 -15.32 12.30
CA CYS A 374 -14.47 -15.23 13.41
C CYS A 374 -15.12 -15.80 14.67
N VAL A 375 -14.43 -16.72 15.33
CA VAL A 375 -14.85 -17.35 16.59
C VAL A 375 -14.37 -16.54 17.78
N VAL A 376 -13.12 -16.08 17.75
CA VAL A 376 -12.53 -15.27 18.84
C VAL A 376 -11.79 -14.07 18.26
N ILE A 377 -12.34 -12.86 18.38
CA ILE A 377 -11.59 -11.66 17.96
C ILE A 377 -10.36 -11.48 18.82
N ARG A 378 -9.22 -11.27 18.18
CA ARG A 378 -7.96 -10.98 18.86
C ARG A 378 -7.42 -9.63 18.47
N ASN A 379 -6.98 -8.85 19.45
CA ASN A 379 -6.27 -7.60 19.17
C ASN A 379 -5.01 -7.92 18.32
N PRO A 380 -4.67 -7.17 17.25
CA PRO A 380 -3.55 -7.52 16.38
C PRO A 380 -2.21 -7.53 17.13
N ASP A 381 -2.14 -6.78 18.24
CA ASP A 381 -0.99 -6.66 19.14
C ASP A 381 -0.99 -7.72 20.26
N SER A 382 -1.99 -8.62 20.31
CA SER A 382 -2.07 -9.70 21.32
C SER A 382 -1.23 -10.94 21.00
N ALA A 383 -0.32 -10.85 20.03
CA ALA A 383 0.62 -11.92 19.74
C ALA A 383 1.49 -12.21 20.97
N VAL A 384 1.97 -13.45 21.08
CA VAL A 384 2.93 -13.81 22.12
C VAL A 384 4.25 -13.12 21.79
N PRO A 385 4.79 -12.30 22.72
CA PRO A 385 6.05 -11.60 22.48
C PRO A 385 7.16 -12.57 22.06
N PRO A 386 8.08 -12.13 21.18
CA PRO A 386 9.21 -12.96 20.78
C PRO A 386 9.99 -13.47 21.99
N ARG A 387 10.25 -14.77 22.01
CA ARG A 387 11.09 -15.41 23.04
C ARG A 387 12.24 -16.18 22.42
N MET A 388 13.36 -16.21 23.14
CA MET A 388 14.50 -17.07 22.80
C MET A 388 14.15 -18.54 23.04
N LEU A 389 14.74 -19.43 22.25
CA LEU A 389 14.75 -20.85 22.57
C LEU A 389 15.51 -21.12 23.87
N LYS A 390 15.12 -22.18 24.57
CA LYS A 390 15.86 -22.67 25.74
C LYS A 390 17.36 -22.85 25.43
N PRO A 391 18.28 -22.48 26.34
CA PRO A 391 19.72 -22.54 26.11
C PRO A 391 20.26 -23.90 25.66
N GLN A 392 19.61 -24.99 26.08
CA GLN A 392 20.00 -26.36 25.77
C GLN A 392 19.91 -26.66 24.28
N VAL A 393 18.84 -26.21 23.61
CA VAL A 393 18.59 -26.48 22.18
C VAL A 393 19.16 -25.40 21.26
N ARG A 394 19.48 -24.23 21.80
CA ARG A 394 19.93 -23.07 21.02
C ARG A 394 21.18 -23.35 20.16
N LYS A 395 22.11 -24.16 20.66
CA LYS A 395 23.34 -24.52 19.94
C LYS A 395 23.07 -25.32 18.67
N GLU A 396 21.96 -26.06 18.63
CA GLU A 396 21.56 -26.90 17.49
C GLU A 396 20.94 -26.08 16.34
N TYR A 397 20.54 -24.84 16.63
CA TYR A 397 19.79 -23.98 15.70
C TYR A 397 20.48 -22.62 15.45
N ALA A 398 21.81 -22.60 15.43
CA ALA A 398 22.58 -21.37 15.16
C ALA A 398 22.28 -20.79 13.76
N ASP A 399 22.07 -21.64 12.76
CA ASP A 399 21.67 -21.26 11.39
C ASP A 399 20.33 -20.52 11.35
N MET A 400 19.38 -20.93 12.21
CA MET A 400 18.09 -20.29 12.34
C MET A 400 18.24 -18.89 12.94
N GLU A 401 19.04 -18.72 14.01
CA GLU A 401 19.27 -17.40 14.61
C GLU A 401 19.94 -16.44 13.63
N GLU A 402 20.88 -16.93 12.82
CA GLU A 402 21.49 -16.15 11.75
C GLU A 402 20.42 -15.63 10.77
N LYS A 403 19.52 -16.49 10.30
CA LYS A 403 18.42 -16.10 9.40
C LYS A 403 17.40 -15.18 10.03
N ILE A 404 17.07 -15.36 11.31
CA ILE A 404 16.24 -14.41 12.07
C ILE A 404 16.91 -13.04 12.01
N SER A 405 18.21 -12.96 12.32
CA SER A 405 18.97 -11.72 12.29
C SER A 405 19.01 -11.07 10.91
N HIS A 406 19.04 -11.84 9.81
CA HIS A 406 19.01 -11.30 8.45
C HIS A 406 17.74 -10.50 8.14
N VAL A 407 16.63 -10.85 8.81
CA VAL A 407 15.31 -10.24 8.65
C VAL A 407 15.03 -9.18 9.70
N THR A 408 15.44 -9.37 10.95
CA THR A 408 15.01 -8.51 12.07
C THR A 408 16.05 -7.49 12.53
N ASN A 409 17.31 -7.63 12.13
CA ASN A 409 18.37 -6.69 12.51
C ASN A 409 18.29 -5.39 11.70
N LYS A 410 17.81 -4.29 12.30
CA LYS A 410 17.75 -2.98 11.64
C LYS A 410 19.11 -2.42 11.21
N ASP A 411 20.19 -2.88 11.84
CA ASP A 411 21.55 -2.37 11.66
C ASP A 411 22.34 -3.16 10.60
N ARG A 412 21.65 -3.94 9.76
CA ARG A 412 22.25 -4.72 8.67
C ARG A 412 23.06 -3.83 7.72
N SER A 413 24.30 -4.20 7.43
CA SER A 413 25.15 -3.36 6.59
C SER A 413 24.68 -3.37 5.12
N PRO A 414 24.89 -2.27 4.36
CA PRO A 414 24.61 -2.26 2.92
C PRO A 414 25.33 -3.36 2.14
N VAL A 415 26.51 -3.79 2.62
CA VAL A 415 27.30 -4.87 2.01
C VAL A 415 26.60 -6.21 2.19
N ASP A 416 26.07 -6.49 3.39
CA ASP A 416 25.35 -7.74 3.66
C ASP A 416 24.05 -7.81 2.88
N ILE A 417 23.34 -6.68 2.74
CA ILE A 417 22.16 -6.59 1.88
C ILE A 417 22.53 -6.83 0.41
N TRP A 418 23.62 -6.23 -0.07
CA TRP A 418 24.07 -6.42 -1.45
C TRP A 418 24.42 -7.88 -1.76
N LYS A 419 25.11 -8.58 -0.84
CA LYS A 419 25.50 -10.00 -1.02
C LYS A 419 24.28 -10.89 -1.23
N SER A 420 23.20 -10.68 -0.46
CA SER A 420 21.94 -11.42 -0.61
C SER A 420 21.20 -11.14 -1.93
N LEU A 421 21.44 -9.98 -2.57
CA LEU A 421 20.72 -9.54 -3.77
C LEU A 421 21.43 -9.89 -5.07
N GLN A 422 22.75 -9.73 -5.11
CA GLN A 422 23.57 -9.72 -6.34
C GLN A 422 24.83 -10.57 -6.25
N GLY A 423 25.17 -11.11 -5.07
CA GLY A 423 26.35 -11.94 -4.88
C GLY A 423 26.23 -13.34 -5.52
N PRO A 424 27.33 -14.11 -5.52
CA PRO A 424 27.31 -15.52 -5.94
C PRO A 424 26.34 -16.40 -5.14
N THR A 425 26.02 -15.97 -3.92
CA THR A 425 25.11 -16.62 -2.98
C THR A 425 23.67 -16.12 -3.10
N ALA A 426 23.35 -15.24 -4.06
CA ALA A 426 22.00 -14.71 -4.20
C ALA A 426 21.05 -15.77 -4.75
N THR A 427 20.08 -16.18 -3.93
CA THR A 427 18.99 -17.09 -4.28
C THR A 427 17.65 -16.36 -4.24
N ARG A 428 16.55 -17.07 -4.53
CA ARG A 428 15.20 -16.53 -4.34
C ARG A 428 14.97 -16.16 -2.88
N GLU A 429 15.35 -17.06 -1.98
CA GLU A 429 15.14 -16.97 -0.54
C GLU A 429 15.98 -15.86 0.09
N THR A 430 17.25 -15.68 -0.30
CA THR A 430 18.06 -14.56 0.21
C THR A 430 17.52 -13.20 -0.27
N ARG A 431 16.85 -13.16 -1.43
CA ARG A 431 16.14 -11.96 -1.88
C ARG A 431 14.84 -11.75 -1.09
N MET A 432 14.09 -12.82 -0.81
CA MET A 432 12.94 -12.78 0.10
C MET A 432 13.33 -12.27 1.49
N GLU A 433 14.49 -12.67 2.03
CA GLU A 433 15.03 -12.14 3.29
C GLU A 433 15.21 -10.62 3.25
N VAL A 434 15.66 -10.06 2.13
CA VAL A 434 15.81 -8.60 1.99
C VAL A 434 14.45 -7.90 1.92
N VAL A 435 13.47 -8.48 1.23
CA VAL A 435 12.09 -7.93 1.20
C VAL A 435 11.47 -7.98 2.58
N ALA A 436 11.59 -9.11 3.27
CA ALA A 436 11.16 -9.31 4.64
C ALA A 436 11.85 -8.32 5.59
N TRP A 437 13.16 -8.11 5.45
CA TRP A 437 13.92 -7.13 6.22
C TRP A 437 13.39 -5.70 6.02
N VAL A 438 13.11 -5.28 4.79
CA VAL A 438 12.52 -3.95 4.55
C VAL A 438 11.15 -3.86 5.22
N ALA A 439 10.29 -4.87 5.03
CA ALA A 439 8.95 -4.89 5.62
C ALA A 439 8.99 -4.77 7.15
N VAL A 440 9.82 -5.58 7.80
CA VAL A 440 9.95 -5.66 9.26
C VAL A 440 10.71 -4.45 9.82
N CYS A 441 11.92 -4.18 9.34
CA CYS A 441 12.81 -3.18 9.93
C CYS A 441 12.49 -1.73 9.53
N GLU A 442 12.03 -1.49 8.29
CA GLU A 442 11.75 -0.14 7.78
C GLU A 442 10.27 0.24 7.81
N PHE A 443 9.35 -0.74 7.71
CA PHE A 443 7.90 -0.52 7.65
C PHE A 443 7.13 -1.17 8.81
N LYS A 444 7.83 -1.72 9.81
CA LYS A 444 7.27 -2.29 11.04
C LYS A 444 6.16 -3.32 10.81
N CYS A 445 6.21 -4.03 9.69
CA CYS A 445 5.35 -5.19 9.48
C CYS A 445 5.77 -6.31 10.42
N ARG A 446 4.80 -7.17 10.78
CA ARG A 446 5.10 -8.46 11.40
C ARG A 446 5.07 -9.53 10.32
N LEU A 447 6.13 -10.33 10.22
CA LEU A 447 6.24 -11.41 9.24
C LEU A 447 5.80 -12.73 9.89
N GLU A 448 4.95 -13.50 9.22
CA GLU A 448 4.46 -14.81 9.67
C GLU A 448 4.39 -15.82 8.51
N GLY A 449 3.81 -16.99 8.78
CA GLY A 449 3.37 -17.92 7.73
C GLY A 449 4.48 -18.77 7.11
N GLY A 450 4.35 -19.02 5.81
CA GLY A 450 5.12 -20.06 5.10
C GLY A 450 6.63 -19.79 5.06
N PHE A 451 7.04 -18.54 4.89
CA PHE A 451 8.46 -18.18 4.84
C PHE A 451 9.19 -18.39 6.18
N VAL A 452 8.55 -18.00 7.29
CA VAL A 452 9.11 -18.20 8.64
C VAL A 452 9.25 -19.71 8.92
N ARG A 453 8.20 -20.48 8.63
CA ARG A 453 8.19 -21.94 8.79
C ARG A 453 9.25 -22.62 7.92
N ASP A 454 9.15 -22.44 6.62
CA ASP A 454 9.87 -23.26 5.65
C ASP A 454 11.33 -22.83 5.55
N TRP A 455 11.62 -21.53 5.43
CA TRP A 455 12.98 -21.05 5.17
C TRP A 455 13.75 -20.70 6.43
N ILE A 456 13.17 -19.86 7.30
CA ILE A 456 13.87 -19.36 8.50
C ILE A 456 14.13 -20.50 9.47
N VAL A 457 13.09 -21.26 9.83
CA VAL A 457 13.19 -22.36 10.79
C VAL A 457 13.55 -23.67 10.11
N GLY A 458 12.87 -24.05 9.03
CA GLY A 458 13.06 -25.35 8.37
C GLY A 458 14.32 -25.48 7.53
N ASN A 459 14.86 -24.37 7.02
CA ASN A 459 15.89 -24.36 5.98
C ASN A 459 15.48 -25.16 4.71
N TYR A 460 14.20 -25.14 4.38
CA TYR A 460 13.64 -25.77 3.19
C TYR A 460 13.58 -24.78 2.03
N SER A 461 14.15 -25.20 0.91
CA SER A 461 13.96 -24.57 -0.39
C SER A 461 13.61 -25.64 -1.41
N THR A 462 12.58 -25.38 -2.22
CA THR A 462 12.20 -26.26 -3.32
C THR A 462 11.73 -25.41 -4.49
N THR A 463 12.15 -25.81 -5.69
CA THR A 463 11.72 -25.23 -6.96
C THR A 463 11.09 -26.31 -7.83
N PRO A 464 10.06 -25.99 -8.64
CA PRO A 464 9.49 -26.94 -9.58
C PRO A 464 10.56 -27.43 -10.56
N ALA A 465 10.73 -28.75 -10.66
CA ALA A 465 11.61 -29.33 -11.67
C ALA A 465 11.04 -29.07 -13.07
N ASN A 466 11.93 -28.84 -14.04
CA ASN A 466 11.58 -28.69 -15.47
C ASN A 466 10.73 -27.45 -15.84
N LEU A 467 10.55 -26.49 -14.94
CA LEU A 467 9.90 -25.21 -15.25
C LEU A 467 10.89 -24.06 -15.12
N SER A 468 10.91 -23.20 -16.13
CA SER A 468 11.63 -21.92 -16.02
C SER A 468 10.96 -21.01 -14.99
N PRO A 469 11.70 -20.08 -14.35
CA PRO A 469 11.14 -19.22 -13.32
C PRO A 469 9.89 -18.43 -13.70
N LYS A 470 9.77 -18.02 -14.98
CA LYS A 470 8.59 -17.31 -15.48
C LYS A 470 7.32 -18.18 -15.49
N GLN A 471 7.48 -19.50 -15.64
CA GLN A 471 6.38 -20.46 -15.62
C GLN A 471 5.92 -20.81 -14.21
N TRP A 472 6.56 -20.23 -13.18
CA TRP A 472 6.13 -20.43 -11.79
C TRP A 472 4.93 -19.56 -11.42
N ILE A 473 4.54 -18.60 -12.25
CA ILE A 473 3.39 -17.72 -12.03
C ILE A 473 2.21 -18.22 -12.86
N VAL A 474 1.05 -18.35 -12.23
CA VAL A 474 -0.24 -18.64 -12.84
C VAL A 474 -1.20 -17.52 -12.46
N TYR A 475 -1.86 -16.90 -13.43
CA TYR A 475 -2.85 -15.87 -13.16
C TYR A 475 -4.23 -16.48 -12.99
N GLN A 476 -4.95 -16.06 -11.95
CA GLN A 476 -6.34 -16.46 -11.73
C GLN A 476 -7.23 -16.01 -12.90
N PRO A 477 -8.08 -16.90 -13.44
CA PRO A 477 -9.04 -16.54 -14.46
C PRO A 477 -9.93 -15.38 -14.00
N GLY A 478 -9.99 -14.30 -14.79
CA GLY A 478 -10.87 -13.15 -14.56
C GLY A 478 -10.40 -12.10 -13.54
N THR A 479 -9.36 -12.34 -12.73
CA THR A 479 -8.95 -11.39 -11.67
C THR A 479 -7.56 -10.77 -11.85
N SER A 480 -6.80 -11.20 -12.87
CA SER A 480 -5.38 -10.82 -13.09
C SER A 480 -4.47 -11.04 -11.88
N MET A 481 -4.94 -11.78 -10.87
CA MET A 481 -4.25 -11.98 -9.61
C MET A 481 -3.18 -13.08 -9.79
N PRO A 482 -1.91 -12.83 -9.44
CA PRO A 482 -0.87 -13.83 -9.55
C PRO A 482 -1.00 -14.89 -8.45
N MET A 483 -0.76 -16.13 -8.81
CA MET A 483 -0.58 -17.26 -7.91
C MET A 483 0.73 -17.97 -8.27
N LEU A 484 1.47 -18.40 -7.27
CA LEU A 484 2.69 -19.17 -7.49
C LEU A 484 2.39 -20.66 -7.57
N ASN A 485 3.25 -21.36 -8.32
CA ASN A 485 3.25 -22.80 -8.39
C ASN A 485 3.34 -23.40 -6.97
N LYS A 486 2.41 -24.30 -6.64
CA LYS A 486 2.26 -24.87 -5.29
C LYS A 486 3.50 -25.64 -4.80
N GLN A 487 4.37 -26.09 -5.72
CA GLN A 487 5.64 -26.78 -5.42
C GLN A 487 6.76 -25.83 -4.95
N LEU A 488 6.60 -24.52 -5.12
CA LEU A 488 7.55 -23.54 -4.59
C LEU A 488 7.50 -23.52 -3.06
N VAL A 489 8.67 -23.65 -2.45
CA VAL A 489 8.88 -23.59 -1.00
C VAL A 489 10.13 -22.75 -0.72
N PRO A 490 10.04 -21.69 0.11
CA PRO A 490 8.81 -20.98 0.51
C PRO A 490 8.12 -20.35 -0.72
N SER A 491 6.80 -20.27 -0.72
CA SER A 491 6.05 -19.63 -1.81
C SER A 491 6.02 -18.11 -1.68
N ASP A 492 5.72 -17.62 -0.49
CA ASP A 492 5.24 -16.26 -0.25
C ASP A 492 5.72 -15.72 1.10
N LEU A 493 5.66 -14.39 1.22
CA LEU A 493 5.84 -13.65 2.47
C LEU A 493 4.48 -13.19 3.00
N ASP A 494 4.07 -13.66 4.18
CA ASP A 494 2.84 -13.20 4.82
C ASP A 494 3.17 -12.12 5.86
N CYS A 495 2.71 -10.89 5.62
CA CYS A 495 3.01 -9.76 6.50
C CYS A 495 1.73 -9.09 7.00
N HIS A 496 1.66 -8.88 8.31
CA HIS A 496 0.65 -8.01 8.90
C HIS A 496 1.17 -6.57 8.89
N LEU A 497 0.35 -5.67 8.35
CA LEU A 497 0.64 -4.24 8.37
C LEU A 497 0.61 -3.70 9.81
N PRO A 498 1.36 -2.64 10.11
CA PRO A 498 1.34 -2.04 11.44
C PRO A 498 -0.04 -1.41 11.75
N ALA A 499 -0.58 -1.70 12.94
CA ALA A 499 -1.85 -1.13 13.38
C ALA A 499 -1.74 0.38 13.73
N SER A 500 -0.55 0.83 14.10
CA SER A 500 -0.31 2.18 14.67
C SER A 500 0.25 3.20 13.68
N GLU A 501 0.56 2.83 12.44
CA GLU A 501 1.07 3.77 11.43
C GLU A 501 0.59 3.47 10.00
N TYR A 502 0.63 4.49 9.14
CA TYR A 502 0.28 4.35 7.74
C TYR A 502 1.37 3.61 6.97
N PHE A 503 0.98 2.49 6.34
CA PHE A 503 1.84 1.79 5.38
C PHE A 503 1.74 2.43 4.00
N ASP A 504 2.79 3.11 3.58
CA ASP A 504 2.90 3.73 2.25
C ASP A 504 3.45 2.71 1.24
N ILE A 505 2.54 2.09 0.48
CA ILE A 505 2.85 1.07 -0.54
C ILE A 505 3.76 1.60 -1.67
N GLU A 506 3.66 2.90 -1.99
CA GLU A 506 4.51 3.52 -3.01
C GLU A 506 5.93 3.69 -2.47
N ARG A 507 6.06 4.14 -1.22
CA ARG A 507 7.36 4.22 -0.54
C ARG A 507 8.00 2.84 -0.38
N PHE A 508 7.21 1.81 -0.07
CA PHE A 508 7.70 0.43 -0.01
C PHE A 508 8.21 -0.04 -1.37
N SER A 509 7.43 0.20 -2.43
CA SER A 509 7.81 -0.11 -3.80
C SER A 509 9.10 0.63 -4.21
N ASP A 510 9.21 1.92 -3.93
CA ASP A 510 10.43 2.71 -4.15
C ASP A 510 11.65 2.11 -3.44
N ARG A 511 11.45 1.54 -2.24
CA ARG A 511 12.52 0.89 -1.49
C ARG A 511 12.95 -0.42 -2.13
N MET A 512 12.01 -1.25 -2.61
CA MET A 512 12.31 -2.48 -3.36
C MET A 512 13.15 -2.19 -4.62
N HIS A 513 12.79 -1.14 -5.35
CA HIS A 513 13.53 -0.74 -6.56
C HIS A 513 14.97 -0.31 -6.27
N LYS A 514 15.23 0.37 -5.14
CA LYS A 514 16.61 0.70 -4.73
C LYS A 514 17.47 -0.54 -4.54
N PHE A 515 16.85 -1.68 -4.23
CA PHE A 515 17.50 -2.99 -4.11
C PHE A 515 17.48 -3.81 -5.41
N LYS A 516 17.05 -3.21 -6.53
CA LYS A 516 16.88 -3.91 -7.82
C LYS A 516 15.95 -5.13 -7.68
N ILE A 517 14.90 -4.98 -6.88
CA ILE A 517 13.79 -5.93 -6.80
C ILE A 517 12.63 -5.33 -7.59
N SER A 518 12.16 -6.05 -8.61
CA SER A 518 10.99 -5.62 -9.38
C SER A 518 9.71 -5.95 -8.62
N ILE A 519 8.67 -5.13 -8.72
CA ILE A 519 7.44 -5.28 -7.94
C ILE A 519 6.22 -4.87 -8.77
N LYS A 520 5.18 -5.70 -8.76
CA LYS A 520 3.84 -5.38 -9.24
C LYS A 520 2.87 -5.49 -8.06
N VAL A 521 2.04 -4.46 -7.85
CA VAL A 521 1.12 -4.39 -6.71
C VAL A 521 -0.31 -4.63 -7.19
N PHE A 522 -0.97 -5.59 -6.57
CA PHE A 522 -2.38 -5.91 -6.78
C PHE A 522 -3.15 -5.66 -5.48
N ARG A 523 -4.39 -5.18 -5.59
CA ARG A 523 -5.25 -4.87 -4.44
C ARG A 523 -6.47 -5.78 -4.44
N GLN A 524 -6.79 -6.32 -3.27
CA GLN A 524 -8.08 -6.94 -2.94
C GLN A 524 -8.69 -6.16 -1.78
N ASP A 525 -9.96 -6.34 -1.42
CA ASP A 525 -10.59 -5.52 -0.37
C ASP A 525 -9.90 -5.63 1.01
N TRP A 526 -9.18 -6.71 1.27
CA TRP A 526 -8.65 -7.06 2.60
C TRP A 526 -7.11 -7.11 2.69
N ARG A 527 -6.40 -7.05 1.56
CA ARG A 527 -4.92 -7.08 1.52
C ARG A 527 -4.33 -6.46 0.25
N TYR A 528 -3.02 -6.26 0.23
CA TYR A 528 -2.25 -6.17 -1.01
C TYR A 528 -1.59 -7.50 -1.33
N VAL A 529 -1.53 -7.84 -2.61
CA VAL A 529 -0.74 -8.96 -3.13
C VAL A 529 0.35 -8.36 -4.00
N LEU A 530 1.61 -8.62 -3.69
CA LEU A 530 2.75 -8.09 -4.42
C LEU A 530 3.43 -9.25 -5.15
N LEU A 531 3.64 -9.10 -6.45
CA LEU A 531 4.47 -10.02 -7.23
C LEU A 531 5.85 -9.40 -7.37
N LEU A 532 6.86 -10.09 -6.86
CA LEU A 532 8.25 -9.64 -6.86
C LEU A 532 9.08 -10.50 -7.81
N ASP A 533 10.02 -9.85 -8.52
CA ASP A 533 11.04 -10.54 -9.32
C ASP A 533 10.53 -11.49 -10.41
N GLU A 534 9.39 -11.16 -11.01
CA GLU A 534 8.77 -11.86 -12.15
C GLU A 534 9.75 -12.24 -13.27
N ASP A 535 10.62 -11.30 -13.65
CA ASP A 535 11.58 -11.48 -14.73
C ASP A 535 13.02 -11.70 -14.23
N TYR A 536 13.24 -11.83 -12.92
CA TYR A 536 14.58 -11.91 -12.37
C TYR A 536 15.11 -13.35 -12.35
N LYS A 537 16.43 -13.52 -12.50
CA LYS A 537 17.08 -14.84 -12.66
C LYS A 537 16.90 -15.82 -11.50
N THR A 538 16.70 -15.32 -10.27
CA THR A 538 16.45 -16.18 -9.09
C THR A 538 15.00 -16.67 -9.04
N GLY A 539 14.12 -16.05 -9.84
CA GLY A 539 12.72 -16.37 -9.95
C GLY A 539 11.78 -15.59 -9.03
N PRO A 540 10.48 -15.60 -9.35
CA PRO A 540 9.47 -14.81 -8.68
C PRO A 540 9.06 -15.35 -7.31
N PHE A 541 8.56 -14.46 -6.48
CA PHE A 541 7.85 -14.77 -5.25
C PHE A 541 6.76 -13.74 -4.99
N THR A 542 5.84 -14.04 -4.08
CA THR A 542 4.73 -13.14 -3.72
C THR A 542 4.86 -12.67 -2.28
N MET A 543 4.23 -11.55 -1.97
CA MET A 543 4.06 -11.05 -0.62
C MET A 543 2.62 -10.62 -0.41
N ASP A 544 2.02 -11.06 0.68
CA ASP A 544 0.69 -10.63 1.11
C ASP A 544 0.84 -9.63 2.26
N LEU A 545 0.30 -8.42 2.08
CA LEU A 545 0.22 -7.39 3.12
C LEU A 545 -1.21 -7.33 3.65
N ILE A 546 -1.44 -7.97 4.79
CA ILE A 546 -2.74 -8.11 5.43
C ILE A 546 -3.07 -6.84 6.21
N GLU A 547 -4.26 -6.29 5.97
CA GLU A 547 -4.73 -5.09 6.64
C GLU A 547 -5.02 -5.33 8.14
N PRO A 548 -4.72 -4.37 9.04
CA PRO A 548 -4.78 -4.62 10.48
C PRO A 548 -6.19 -4.91 11.00
N HIS A 549 -7.21 -4.28 10.40
CA HIS A 549 -8.61 -4.54 10.74
C HIS A 549 -9.06 -5.96 10.34
N ILE A 550 -8.44 -6.56 9.33
CA ILE A 550 -8.71 -7.95 8.92
C ILE A 550 -7.93 -8.93 9.81
N ALA A 551 -6.68 -8.59 10.16
CA ALA A 551 -5.85 -9.43 11.03
C ALA A 551 -6.52 -9.79 12.37
N LEU A 552 -7.43 -8.94 12.87
CA LEU A 552 -8.29 -9.22 14.04
C LEU A 552 -9.11 -10.51 13.93
N THR A 553 -9.50 -10.85 12.71
CA THR A 553 -10.37 -11.98 12.38
C THR A 553 -9.59 -13.25 12.05
N HIS A 554 -8.26 -13.18 12.05
CA HIS A 554 -7.37 -14.34 11.88
C HIS A 554 -7.19 -15.09 13.21
N ASP A 555 -8.31 -15.50 13.78
CA ASP A 555 -8.44 -16.03 15.13
C ASP A 555 -7.82 -17.43 15.30
N ARG A 556 -8.08 -18.33 14.37
CA ARG A 556 -7.66 -19.73 14.43
C ARG A 556 -6.40 -19.96 13.59
N ILE A 557 -5.51 -20.78 14.13
CA ILE A 557 -4.36 -21.30 13.41
C ILE A 557 -4.73 -22.66 12.83
N ASP A 558 -4.31 -22.89 11.59
CA ASP A 558 -4.54 -24.16 10.92
C ASP A 558 -3.58 -25.23 11.42
N PHE A 559 -2.29 -24.89 11.50
CA PHE A 559 -1.20 -25.79 11.93
C PHE A 559 -0.29 -25.10 12.94
N ASP A 560 0.16 -25.82 13.98
CA ASP A 560 1.15 -25.35 14.96
C ASP A 560 2.38 -24.70 14.30
N VAL A 561 2.90 -25.33 13.25
CA VAL A 561 4.06 -24.87 12.47
C VAL A 561 3.83 -23.59 11.67
N SER A 562 2.59 -23.10 11.57
CA SER A 562 2.25 -21.82 10.93
C SER A 562 1.97 -20.71 11.94
N ASN A 563 2.30 -20.93 13.21
CA ASN A 563 2.06 -19.98 14.30
C ASN A 563 3.25 -19.02 14.54
N LEU A 564 4.41 -19.22 13.92
CA LEU A 564 5.61 -18.43 14.22
C LEU A 564 5.60 -17.06 13.54
N SER A 565 6.16 -16.05 14.21
CA SER A 565 6.31 -14.70 13.69
C SER A 565 7.69 -14.09 13.96
N LEU A 566 8.09 -13.14 13.12
CA LEU A 566 9.30 -12.33 13.27
C LEU A 566 8.95 -10.85 13.39
N GLU A 567 9.67 -10.16 14.28
CA GLU A 567 9.48 -8.76 14.60
C GLU A 567 10.82 -8.02 14.70
N LYS A 568 10.78 -6.71 14.46
CA LYS A 568 11.98 -5.86 14.40
C LYS A 568 12.78 -5.90 15.70
N ASP A 569 14.12 -5.90 15.56
CA ASP A 569 15.12 -5.85 16.64
C ASP A 569 15.19 -7.11 17.53
N TYR A 570 14.31 -8.08 17.32
CA TYR A 570 14.35 -9.41 17.93
C TYR A 570 15.22 -10.36 17.10
N THR A 571 16.54 -10.18 17.20
CA THR A 571 17.53 -10.83 16.32
C THR A 571 17.73 -12.33 16.55
N ARG A 572 17.16 -12.88 17.64
CA ARG A 572 17.34 -14.29 18.05
C ARG A 572 16.06 -14.90 18.62
N GLU A 573 14.95 -14.18 18.57
CA GLU A 573 13.69 -14.60 19.15
C GLU A 573 12.65 -14.92 18.08
N LEU A 574 11.75 -15.84 18.42
CA LEU A 574 10.56 -16.16 17.63
C LEU A 574 9.32 -15.76 18.43
N GLY A 575 8.43 -15.00 17.79
CA GLY A 575 7.09 -14.73 18.31
C GLY A 575 6.13 -15.86 17.94
N MET A 576 4.94 -15.85 18.57
CA MET A 576 3.83 -16.70 18.16
C MET A 576 2.57 -15.88 17.95
N ARG A 577 1.84 -16.13 16.87
CA ARG A 577 0.60 -15.42 16.55
C ARG A 577 -0.45 -15.65 17.62
N VAL A 578 -0.71 -16.90 18.00
CA VAL A 578 -1.61 -17.29 19.10
C VAL A 578 -0.79 -18.00 20.19
N ASN A 579 -1.14 -17.73 21.45
CA ASN A 579 -0.60 -18.51 22.55
C ASN A 579 -1.24 -19.90 22.58
N ILE A 580 -0.48 -20.92 22.17
CA ILE A 580 -0.87 -22.33 22.26
C ILE A 580 -0.08 -23.07 23.35
N THR A 581 0.60 -22.34 24.24
CA THR A 581 1.38 -22.93 25.34
C THR A 581 0.54 -23.13 26.60
N SER A 582 -0.73 -22.71 26.59
CA SER A 582 -1.74 -22.89 27.63
C SER A 582 -2.85 -23.84 27.14
N GLY A 583 -3.56 -24.48 28.07
CA GLY A 583 -4.67 -25.40 27.80
C GLY A 583 -4.35 -26.86 28.09
N SER A 584 -5.27 -27.76 27.67
CA SER A 584 -5.18 -29.21 27.91
C SER A 584 -4.03 -29.88 27.16
N HIS A 585 -3.63 -29.33 26.00
CA HIS A 585 -2.55 -29.86 25.16
C HIS A 585 -1.57 -28.74 24.77
N PRO A 586 -0.72 -28.26 25.71
CA PRO A 586 0.14 -27.13 25.47
C PRO A 586 1.30 -27.49 24.52
N ILE A 587 1.43 -26.76 23.42
CA ILE A 587 2.53 -26.93 22.45
C ILE A 587 3.58 -25.86 22.70
N GLN A 588 4.79 -26.26 23.08
CA GLN A 588 5.90 -25.35 23.37
C GLN A 588 6.60 -24.89 22.08
N LEU A 589 7.29 -23.74 22.12
CA LEU A 589 8.00 -23.19 20.97
C LEU A 589 9.06 -24.17 20.46
N GLU A 590 9.81 -24.82 21.36
CA GLU A 590 10.80 -25.84 20.99
C GLU A 590 10.16 -27.01 20.24
N GLN A 591 8.93 -27.40 20.62
CA GLN A 591 8.19 -28.46 19.94
C GLN A 591 7.74 -28.01 18.54
N ILE A 592 7.32 -26.76 18.37
CA ILE A 592 7.00 -26.21 17.04
C ILE A 592 8.24 -26.21 16.15
N VAL A 593 9.40 -25.78 16.67
CA VAL A 593 10.66 -25.77 15.93
C VAL A 593 11.08 -27.18 15.55
N ASP A 594 10.99 -28.14 16.47
CA ASP A 594 11.28 -29.55 16.20
C ASP A 594 10.33 -30.15 15.16
N ASN A 595 9.02 -29.87 15.28
CA ASN A 595 8.02 -30.27 14.29
C ASN A 595 8.38 -29.72 12.91
N ILE A 596 8.75 -28.44 12.82
CA ILE A 596 9.20 -27.83 11.56
C ILE A 596 10.40 -28.57 11.00
N ARG A 597 11.47 -28.76 11.78
CA ARG A 597 12.73 -29.40 11.35
C ARG A 597 12.54 -30.85 10.88
N ASN A 598 11.54 -31.52 11.43
CA ASN A 598 11.19 -32.90 11.07
C ASN A 598 10.04 -32.98 10.04
N LYS A 599 9.61 -31.86 9.45
CA LYS A 599 8.42 -31.77 8.58
C LYS A 599 7.17 -32.43 9.15
N ARG A 600 6.93 -32.29 10.45
CA ARG A 600 5.71 -32.74 11.13
C ARG A 600 4.81 -31.56 11.41
N PHE A 601 3.50 -31.77 11.45
CA PHE A 601 2.57 -30.71 11.83
C PHE A 601 1.36 -31.26 12.60
N GLN A 602 0.90 -30.45 13.54
CA GLN A 602 -0.27 -30.67 14.34
C GLN A 602 -1.42 -29.83 13.76
N VAL A 603 -2.55 -30.47 13.45
CA VAL A 603 -3.75 -29.75 13.01
C VAL A 603 -4.42 -29.14 14.25
N LEU A 604 -4.61 -27.83 14.20
CA LEU A 604 -5.19 -27.03 15.29
C LEU A 604 -6.58 -26.50 14.97
N ARG A 605 -7.01 -26.54 13.70
CA ARG A 605 -8.36 -26.16 13.28
C ARG A 605 -9.21 -27.42 13.04
N PRO A 606 -10.50 -27.44 13.43
CA PRO A 606 -11.38 -28.56 13.10
C PRO A 606 -11.41 -28.85 11.60
N ILE A 607 -11.41 -30.13 11.24
CA ILE A 607 -11.70 -30.60 9.88
C ILE A 607 -13.22 -30.62 9.73
N GLU A 608 -13.80 -29.49 9.32
CA GLU A 608 -15.23 -29.40 9.06
C GLU A 608 -15.59 -30.24 7.82
N GLY A 609 -16.67 -31.03 7.94
CA GLY A 609 -17.26 -31.76 6.82
C GLY A 609 -18.12 -30.86 5.95
N GLU A 610 -18.32 -31.27 4.69
CA GLU A 610 -18.99 -30.67 3.53
C GLU A 610 -20.34 -29.92 3.69
N GLN A 611 -20.84 -29.62 4.89
CA GLN A 611 -22.12 -28.95 5.08
C GLN A 611 -22.05 -27.42 4.88
N GLY A 612 -22.00 -27.02 3.61
CA GLY A 612 -22.85 -25.94 3.08
C GLY A 612 -22.32 -24.50 3.10
N VAL A 613 -21.21 -24.19 3.75
CA VAL A 613 -20.58 -22.86 3.62
C VAL A 613 -19.21 -23.03 2.99
N ALA A 614 -19.11 -22.67 1.71
CA ALA A 614 -17.85 -22.57 0.97
C ALA A 614 -16.96 -21.51 1.62
N SER A 615 -16.23 -21.90 2.67
CA SER A 615 -15.11 -21.13 3.17
C SER A 615 -13.96 -21.29 2.18
N PRO A 616 -13.39 -20.21 1.64
CA PRO A 616 -12.24 -20.30 0.75
C PRO A 616 -11.08 -21.02 1.46
N GLY A 617 -10.65 -22.17 0.94
CA GLY A 617 -9.54 -22.95 1.48
C GLY A 617 -9.95 -23.84 2.65
N ALA A 618 -10.76 -24.87 2.36
CA ALA A 618 -11.05 -25.94 3.31
C ALA A 618 -9.74 -26.45 3.92
N ILE A 619 -9.71 -26.67 5.25
CA ILE A 619 -8.51 -27.13 5.96
C ILE A 619 -7.97 -28.43 5.33
N SER A 620 -8.83 -29.27 4.76
CA SER A 620 -8.47 -30.44 3.95
C SER A 620 -7.52 -30.11 2.79
N GLU A 621 -7.85 -29.12 1.95
CA GLU A 621 -6.98 -28.68 0.85
C GLU A 621 -5.61 -28.19 1.34
N ARG A 622 -5.59 -27.55 2.53
CA ARG A 622 -4.34 -27.08 3.14
C ARG A 622 -3.52 -28.24 3.71
N ILE A 623 -4.17 -29.26 4.30
CA ILE A 623 -3.54 -30.50 4.74
C ILE A 623 -2.94 -31.23 3.54
N ASP A 624 -3.68 -31.38 2.45
CA ASP A 624 -3.21 -32.02 1.22
C ASP A 624 -2.02 -31.27 0.62
N LYS A 625 -2.05 -29.93 0.66
CA LYS A 625 -0.91 -29.10 0.24
C LYS A 625 0.33 -29.34 1.13
N MET A 626 0.16 -29.50 2.44
CA MET A 626 1.26 -29.84 3.36
C MET A 626 1.81 -31.24 3.06
N LYS A 627 0.95 -32.25 2.92
CA LYS A 627 1.32 -33.63 2.58
C LYS A 627 2.06 -33.72 1.24
N ALA A 628 1.58 -33.01 0.22
CA ALA A 628 2.23 -32.93 -1.09
C ALA A 628 3.64 -32.30 -1.03
N ARG A 629 3.97 -31.54 0.01
CA ARG A 629 5.29 -30.94 0.27
C ARG A 629 6.17 -31.83 1.17
N GLY A 630 5.73 -33.06 1.45
CA GLY A 630 6.42 -34.03 2.28
C GLY A 630 6.27 -33.80 3.78
N TRP A 631 5.20 -33.11 4.21
CA TRP A 631 4.89 -32.97 5.63
C TRP A 631 4.03 -34.14 6.14
N THR A 632 4.33 -34.61 7.35
CA THR A 632 3.61 -35.67 8.03
C THR A 632 2.69 -35.08 9.10
N GLN A 633 1.40 -35.40 9.02
CA GLN A 633 0.42 -34.99 10.03
C GLN A 633 0.61 -35.84 11.30
N LEU A 634 0.53 -35.22 12.47
CA LEU A 634 0.45 -35.92 13.76
C LEU A 634 -1.00 -36.41 13.98
N ASP A 635 -1.16 -37.63 14.54
CA ASP A 635 -2.39 -38.42 14.45
C ASP A 635 -3.65 -37.78 15.09
N GLU A 636 -3.50 -36.93 16.10
CA GLU A 636 -4.62 -36.29 16.79
C GLU A 636 -4.98 -34.94 16.14
N VAL A 637 -6.25 -34.52 16.14
CA VAL A 637 -6.64 -33.12 15.83
C VAL A 637 -6.99 -32.44 17.14
N LEU A 638 -6.21 -31.43 17.54
CA LEU A 638 -6.37 -30.80 18.87
C LEU A 638 -7.45 -29.72 18.92
N SER A 639 -7.98 -29.27 17.77
CA SER A 639 -9.04 -28.25 17.67
C SER A 639 -8.87 -27.09 18.69
N PHE A 640 -7.75 -26.39 18.61
CA PHE A 640 -7.40 -25.33 19.54
C PHE A 640 -8.27 -24.08 19.32
N VAL A 641 -8.86 -23.59 20.41
CA VAL A 641 -9.58 -22.33 20.46
C VAL A 641 -8.78 -21.35 21.33
N PRO A 642 -8.39 -20.17 20.80
CA PRO A 642 -7.70 -19.15 21.60
C PRO A 642 -8.53 -18.72 22.81
N ASP A 643 -7.84 -18.42 23.91
CA ASP A 643 -8.48 -17.82 25.07
C ASP A 643 -9.15 -16.48 24.69
N PRO A 644 -10.30 -16.16 25.30
CA PRO A 644 -10.98 -14.90 25.05
C PRO A 644 -10.12 -13.69 25.46
N PRO A 645 -10.36 -12.50 24.88
CA PRO A 645 -9.75 -11.28 25.36
C PRO A 645 -10.04 -11.06 26.84
N THR A 646 -9.10 -10.48 27.60
CA THR A 646 -9.23 -10.21 29.05
C THR A 646 -10.45 -9.39 29.47
N THR A 647 -11.14 -8.76 28.51
CA THR A 647 -12.41 -8.05 28.75
C THR A 647 -13.62 -8.99 28.89
N TYR A 648 -13.45 -10.27 28.58
CA TYR A 648 -14.48 -11.30 28.60
C TYR A 648 -13.91 -12.55 29.25
N ASN A 649 -14.63 -13.10 30.23
CA ASN A 649 -14.19 -14.30 30.94
C ASN A 649 -14.43 -15.55 30.10
N ALA A 650 -15.33 -15.48 29.12
CA ALA A 650 -15.75 -16.65 28.35
C ALA A 650 -16.29 -16.31 26.96
N VAL A 651 -16.20 -17.30 26.07
CA VAL A 651 -16.76 -17.27 24.71
C VAL A 651 -17.48 -18.57 24.38
N LEU A 652 -18.54 -18.47 23.57
CA LEU A 652 -19.24 -19.61 22.98
C LEU A 652 -18.71 -19.85 21.57
N VAL A 653 -18.26 -21.07 21.32
CA VAL A 653 -17.64 -21.49 20.06
C VAL A 653 -18.47 -22.59 19.42
N PRO A 654 -18.83 -22.50 18.13
CA PRO A 654 -19.51 -23.59 17.45
C PRO A 654 -18.73 -24.91 17.61
N PHE A 655 -19.41 -25.92 18.14
CA PHE A 655 -18.79 -27.20 18.39
C PHE A 655 -18.68 -27.98 17.07
N PRO A 656 -17.52 -28.57 16.72
CA PRO A 656 -17.35 -29.09 15.38
C PRO A 656 -18.20 -30.34 15.16
N SER A 657 -19.05 -30.30 14.13
CA SER A 657 -20.02 -31.35 13.81
C SER A 657 -19.36 -32.68 13.40
N SER A 658 -18.12 -32.64 12.94
CA SER A 658 -17.33 -33.82 12.59
C SER A 658 -16.80 -34.61 13.79
N THR A 659 -16.89 -34.08 15.03
CA THR A 659 -16.40 -34.78 16.21
C THR A 659 -17.34 -35.88 16.68
N THR A 660 -16.78 -36.98 17.19
CA THR A 660 -17.57 -38.08 17.80
C THR A 660 -18.45 -37.56 18.93
N LEU A 661 -17.93 -36.65 19.76
CA LEU A 661 -18.69 -36.05 20.87
C LEU A 661 -19.92 -35.27 20.35
N TYR A 662 -19.79 -34.49 19.28
CA TYR A 662 -20.94 -33.79 18.68
C TYR A 662 -22.01 -34.78 18.23
N GLN A 663 -21.63 -35.84 17.51
CA GLN A 663 -22.56 -36.86 17.00
C GLN A 663 -23.25 -37.61 18.15
N ASN A 664 -22.51 -37.89 19.23
CA ASN A 664 -23.06 -38.49 20.45
C ASN A 664 -24.08 -37.55 21.11
N LEU A 665 -23.75 -36.27 21.28
CA LEU A 665 -24.67 -35.27 21.85
C LEU A 665 -25.95 -35.13 21.02
N VAL A 666 -25.85 -35.08 19.69
CA VAL A 666 -27.02 -35.06 18.80
C VAL A 666 -27.87 -36.32 18.97
N THR A 667 -27.24 -37.49 19.07
CA THR A 667 -27.92 -38.77 19.25
C THR A 667 -28.65 -38.85 20.58
N GLU A 668 -28.02 -38.40 21.67
CA GLU A 668 -28.66 -38.34 22.99
C GLU A 668 -29.83 -37.35 23.02
N MET A 669 -29.65 -36.15 22.45
CA MET A 669 -30.72 -35.15 22.42
C MET A 669 -31.92 -35.60 21.58
N ARG A 670 -31.70 -36.37 20.50
CA ARG A 670 -32.80 -36.97 19.70
C ARG A 670 -33.68 -37.94 20.48
N LYS A 671 -33.21 -38.47 21.62
CA LYS A 671 -34.03 -39.30 22.50
C LYS A 671 -35.14 -38.50 23.19
N ILE A 672 -35.05 -37.17 23.20
CA ILE A 672 -36.07 -36.27 23.76
C ILE A 672 -37.12 -35.97 22.65
N PRO A 673 -38.34 -36.51 22.76
CA PRO A 673 -39.36 -36.38 21.70
C PRO A 673 -39.72 -34.92 21.41
N GLY A 674 -39.82 -34.58 20.13
CA GLY A 674 -40.19 -33.22 19.69
C GLY A 674 -39.07 -32.18 19.78
N SER A 675 -37.87 -32.56 20.22
CA SER A 675 -36.70 -31.68 20.23
C SER A 675 -35.92 -31.75 18.93
N ASN A 676 -35.45 -30.60 18.44
CA ASN A 676 -34.53 -30.49 17.31
C ASN A 676 -33.30 -29.71 17.76
N VAL A 677 -32.11 -30.28 17.60
CA VAL A 677 -30.86 -29.60 17.90
C VAL A 677 -30.62 -28.52 16.84
N ILE A 678 -30.64 -27.25 17.25
CA ILE A 678 -30.38 -26.10 16.36
C ILE A 678 -28.88 -25.83 16.27
N SER A 679 -28.18 -25.88 17.40
CA SER A 679 -26.74 -25.67 17.51
C SER A 679 -26.19 -26.43 18.73
N ILE A 680 -24.89 -26.73 18.67
CA ILE A 680 -24.11 -27.16 19.82
C ILE A 680 -22.90 -26.23 19.87
N GLU A 681 -22.68 -25.62 21.03
CA GLU A 681 -21.58 -24.68 21.26
C GLU A 681 -20.74 -25.18 22.45
N GLN A 682 -19.42 -25.03 22.34
CA GLN A 682 -18.48 -25.21 23.43
C GLN A 682 -18.34 -23.91 24.22
N ILE A 683 -18.45 -24.00 25.54
CA ILE A 683 -18.08 -22.93 26.46
C ILE A 683 -16.57 -22.96 26.62
N LYS A 684 -15.91 -21.85 26.28
CA LYS A 684 -14.48 -21.64 26.57
C LYS A 684 -14.36 -20.56 27.64
N ASN A 685 -14.10 -20.98 28.87
CA ASN A 685 -13.91 -20.09 30.03
C ASN A 685 -12.65 -20.53 30.79
N PRO A 686 -11.49 -19.90 30.55
CA PRO A 686 -10.22 -20.32 31.15
C PRO A 686 -10.23 -20.34 32.68
N ASP A 687 -10.96 -19.42 33.31
CA ASP A 687 -11.01 -19.31 34.78
C ASP A 687 -11.80 -20.47 35.39
N ILE A 688 -12.97 -20.79 34.82
CA ILE A 688 -13.78 -21.94 35.25
C ILE A 688 -13.07 -23.25 34.93
N GLU A 689 -12.43 -23.37 33.76
CA GLU A 689 -11.65 -24.56 33.40
C GLU A 689 -10.49 -24.79 34.38
N ALA A 690 -9.75 -23.74 34.74
CA ALA A 690 -8.66 -23.82 35.70
C ALA A 690 -9.16 -24.21 37.10
N LEU A 691 -10.28 -23.63 37.53
CA LEU A 691 -10.93 -23.98 38.81
C LEU A 691 -11.41 -25.44 38.79
N TYR A 692 -12.05 -25.88 37.72
CA TYR A 692 -12.52 -27.25 37.54
C TYR A 692 -11.37 -28.25 37.63
N GLU A 693 -10.28 -28.03 36.88
CA GLU A 693 -9.10 -28.90 36.90
C GLU A 693 -8.36 -28.87 38.25
N TYR A 694 -8.38 -27.74 38.94
CA TYR A 694 -7.89 -27.67 40.32
C TYR A 694 -8.73 -28.53 41.27
N MET A 695 -10.06 -28.40 41.21
CA MET A 695 -10.98 -29.16 42.06
C MET A 695 -10.94 -30.65 41.73
N LYS A 696 -10.92 -31.03 40.46
CA LYS A 696 -10.76 -32.41 39.99
C LYS A 696 -9.49 -33.06 40.56
N ARG A 697 -8.35 -32.36 40.51
CA ARG A 697 -7.09 -32.85 41.10
C ARG A 697 -7.15 -32.95 42.62
N THR A 698 -7.90 -32.07 43.27
CA THR A 698 -8.09 -32.10 44.73
C THR A 698 -8.94 -33.31 45.13
N ILE A 699 -10.10 -33.50 44.49
CA ILE A 699 -11.01 -34.65 44.70
C ILE A 699 -10.31 -35.97 44.39
N SER A 700 -9.59 -36.04 43.27
CA SER A 700 -8.82 -37.23 42.86
C SER A 700 -7.89 -37.72 43.99
N LYS A 701 -7.18 -36.82 44.69
CA LYS A 701 -6.30 -37.20 45.81
C LYS A 701 -7.04 -37.79 47.01
N GLU A 702 -8.33 -37.52 47.15
CA GLU A 702 -9.18 -37.99 48.24
C GLU A 702 -9.97 -39.26 47.88
N CYS A 703 -10.03 -39.63 46.59
CA CYS A 703 -10.76 -40.79 46.11
C CYS A 703 -9.88 -42.06 46.02
N PRO A 704 -10.43 -43.25 46.34
CA PRO A 704 -9.73 -44.51 46.12
C PRO A 704 -9.27 -44.66 44.66
N GLY A 705 -8.00 -45.03 44.47
CA GLY A 705 -7.42 -45.20 43.13
C GLY A 705 -7.16 -43.90 42.36
N ASN A 706 -7.25 -42.74 43.01
CA ASN A 706 -7.14 -41.42 42.40
C ASN A 706 -8.19 -41.13 41.31
N ASP A 707 -9.35 -41.80 41.35
CA ASP A 707 -10.42 -41.61 40.38
C ASP A 707 -11.51 -40.70 40.93
N PRO A 708 -11.66 -39.46 40.42
CA PRO A 708 -12.73 -38.55 40.84
C PRO A 708 -14.13 -38.96 40.33
N ASN A 709 -14.28 -40.03 39.54
CA ASN A 709 -15.55 -40.48 38.93
C ASN A 709 -16.23 -39.34 38.14
N GLU A 710 -15.47 -38.70 37.25
CA GLU A 710 -15.92 -37.64 36.35
C GLU A 710 -17.03 -38.13 35.39
N ARG A 711 -18.09 -37.33 35.21
CA ARG A 711 -19.24 -37.68 34.36
C ARG A 711 -19.70 -36.49 33.53
N GLU A 712 -20.15 -36.78 32.31
CA GLU A 712 -20.84 -35.83 31.45
C GLU A 712 -22.36 -35.94 31.71
N LEU A 713 -23.00 -34.84 32.10
CA LEU A 713 -24.41 -34.79 32.48
C LEU A 713 -25.14 -33.63 31.78
N PHE A 714 -26.46 -33.77 31.60
CA PHE A 714 -27.30 -32.70 31.04
C PHE A 714 -27.85 -31.78 32.13
N HIS A 715 -27.86 -30.48 31.87
CA HIS A 715 -28.54 -29.48 32.69
C HIS A 715 -29.44 -28.59 31.81
N GLY A 716 -30.75 -28.63 32.03
CA GLY A 716 -31.71 -27.80 31.32
C GLY A 716 -31.88 -26.44 31.99
N THR A 717 -31.85 -25.35 31.21
CA THR A 717 -31.98 -23.99 31.74
C THR A 717 -32.82 -23.09 30.83
N LYS A 718 -33.19 -21.90 31.33
CA LYS A 718 -33.88 -20.86 30.54
C LYS A 718 -32.83 -20.01 29.81
N GLY A 719 -33.18 -19.50 28.64
CA GLY A 719 -32.25 -18.70 27.81
C GLY A 719 -31.58 -17.53 28.55
N VAL A 720 -32.30 -16.86 29.45
CA VAL A 720 -31.78 -15.74 30.25
C VAL A 720 -30.67 -16.13 31.25
N ALA A 721 -30.57 -17.41 31.61
CA ALA A 721 -29.57 -17.91 32.55
C ALA A 721 -28.28 -18.40 31.88
N ILE A 722 -28.29 -18.59 30.55
CA ILE A 722 -27.12 -19.03 29.77
C ILE A 722 -25.94 -18.08 30.04
N ASP A 723 -26.20 -16.77 30.03
CA ASP A 723 -25.19 -15.75 30.27
C ASP A 723 -24.53 -15.86 31.65
N GLY A 724 -25.31 -16.18 32.69
CA GLY A 724 -24.78 -16.42 34.02
C GLY A 724 -23.91 -17.68 34.06
N ILE A 725 -24.44 -18.78 33.52
CA ILE A 725 -23.80 -20.09 33.54
C ILE A 725 -22.45 -20.07 32.81
N PHE A 726 -22.39 -19.50 31.61
CA PHE A 726 -21.15 -19.53 30.83
C PHE A 726 -20.06 -18.63 31.44
N ASN A 727 -20.43 -17.52 32.10
CA ASN A 727 -19.48 -16.57 32.68
C ASN A 727 -19.01 -16.96 34.09
N ARG A 728 -19.88 -17.57 34.89
CA ARG A 728 -19.65 -17.79 36.33
C ARG A 728 -19.77 -19.25 36.78
N GLY A 729 -20.20 -20.14 35.89
CA GLY A 729 -20.53 -21.51 36.23
C GLY A 729 -21.96 -21.62 36.77
N PHE A 730 -22.30 -22.79 37.26
CA PHE A 730 -23.58 -23.02 37.92
C PHE A 730 -23.55 -22.41 39.32
N ASP A 731 -24.48 -21.51 39.59
CA ASP A 731 -24.73 -20.88 40.89
C ASP A 731 -26.26 -20.89 41.05
N ASP A 732 -26.74 -21.43 42.17
CA ASP A 732 -28.17 -21.68 42.43
C ASP A 732 -28.89 -20.41 42.92
#